data_AF-A0AA39CHW0-F1
#
_entry.id   AF-A0AA39CHW0-F1
#
_cell.length_a   1.000
_cell.length_b   1.000
_cell.length_c   1.000
_cell.angle_alpha   90.00
_cell.angle_beta   90.00
_cell.angle_gamma   90.00
#
_symmetry.space_group_name_H-M   'P 1'
#
loop_
_entity.id
_entity.type
_entity.pdbx_description
1 polymer ?
#
loop_
_entity_poly.entity_id
_entity_poly.type
_entity_poly.pdbx_seq_one_letter_code
_entity_poly.pdbx_strand_id
1 'polypeptide(L)'
;MSLTSVIDIRVDSDESSSTAYPRHRKRKWHTKVATGCLKCKSRRIKCSEEKPQCHKCLKLGMPCPGYKVPVARIFELEPSPNPVFETDLEWSRHQYFVNVGSKILATFQLNSLLFWSRLAPQLGQRHAAVRHSLTALGALQAPLHSVPPDRLQPRPRYEISALAISQMQKSMHIIRTADPTSVPVEVFLTCCMLFLAQQFWIEKTSSAPTHVLAANRIVQESLSRGGSQLPKEFADIFIPSLNELINQLCTFSDGFPPPGSGLPVDHHLDFDVKQIGAVSDKTTAIDAIDRLLKCVIRATSGPRIPQTLKRKIPLAFEALDHKLQELHAADILPRDGYDWTHLHLHLLVARVMFYTLDSSNEAGLDDFLADFSLIVADCKKLVEMDIHNPPLKSLNTHLGVLPPLFFAATRCRQWGVRHEALQLLHDARVSERGWTSCIAFTIAKFVVDQEEDILNVLAEDYEADQVIRRIRLHSIKLSNDSHQAFVFTPEKFQGNPLALVSVHGNALSQKRKAQLAREFKYSETVFLHDAPGPGQPRLLEIFTETGEELPFAGHPIIGTAHYIFNFLEKINYDPASRDTQKQTTTLLTKAGRIPIFYNPYRGVAACAVPTNFHIHSKHVDIEKIITTQPQVQIVPTIDKERGRSFPLVSIVKGMTFVLVDLTDNPEIFGALQAGKSPEVELDPQWSPSFVGCMYYRVLAKSEAPGEPAIHNVQARMISHGIEDPGTGSACCALSCYLSLNAPSEKRPSDQTKKPTKASAAPSTGAEATGESDLVKKAEDLKLGETKTERKVFGIQQGAEMGRLCTIAVEVDVKNEADGKKSITNVVLSGRANMMLKGELIGN
;
A
#
# COMPACT_ATOMS: atom_id res chain seq x y z
N MET A 1 -61.73 -14.87 -12.97
CA MET A 1 -62.94 -15.02 -12.15
C MET A 1 -62.87 -13.96 -11.05
N SER A 2 -63.84 -13.12 -10.76
CA SER A 2 -64.99 -12.55 -11.45
C SER A 2 -65.33 -11.33 -10.59
N LEU A 3 -65.64 -10.23 -11.25
CA LEU A 3 -66.30 -9.05 -10.67
C LEU A 3 -67.57 -9.46 -9.91
N THR A 4 -67.93 -8.72 -8.84
CA THR A 4 -69.29 -8.15 -8.70
C THR A 4 -69.35 -7.05 -7.63
N SER A 5 -69.35 -5.83 -8.15
CA SER A 5 -70.11 -4.64 -7.74
C SER A 5 -71.59 -4.95 -7.39
N VAL A 6 -72.34 -4.18 -6.58
CA VAL A 6 -73.14 -2.98 -6.95
C VAL A 6 -74.11 -2.68 -5.77
N ILE A 7 -74.09 -1.48 -5.18
CA ILE A 7 -75.10 -0.37 -5.18
C ILE A 7 -76.46 -0.64 -4.50
N ASP A 8 -76.61 -0.02 -3.32
CA ASP A 8 -77.60 0.97 -2.84
C ASP A 8 -78.99 1.13 -3.51
N ILE A 9 -79.97 1.62 -2.71
CA ILE A 9 -81.05 2.59 -3.03
C ILE A 9 -82.46 2.26 -2.44
N ARG A 10 -83.08 3.34 -1.90
CA ARG A 10 -84.52 3.74 -1.75
C ARG A 10 -85.25 3.43 -0.43
N VAL A 11 -86.12 4.28 0.13
CA VAL A 11 -86.52 5.73 0.02
C VAL A 11 -87.56 5.98 1.15
N ASP A 12 -87.56 7.20 1.72
CA ASP A 12 -88.58 8.03 2.43
C ASP A 12 -89.70 7.42 3.33
N SER A 13 -89.75 7.83 4.62
CA SER A 13 -90.69 8.77 5.31
C SER A 13 -91.95 8.05 5.83
N ASP A 14 -92.50 8.22 7.04
CA ASP A 14 -92.75 9.39 7.90
C ASP A 14 -93.09 8.98 9.37
N GLU A 15 -93.05 9.99 10.25
CA GLU A 15 -93.87 10.24 11.47
C GLU A 15 -93.91 9.30 12.73
N SER A 16 -93.38 9.89 13.82
CA SER A 16 -94.04 10.15 15.12
C SER A 16 -94.14 9.11 16.27
N SER A 17 -93.59 9.56 17.41
CA SER A 17 -94.15 9.53 18.77
C SER A 17 -93.80 8.40 19.78
N SER A 18 -93.58 8.88 21.02
CA SER A 18 -93.79 8.26 22.34
C SER A 18 -92.60 7.64 23.13
N THR A 19 -92.12 8.46 24.08
CA THR A 19 -91.92 8.21 25.53
C THR A 19 -91.21 6.94 26.09
N ALA A 20 -90.02 7.24 26.64
CA ALA A 20 -89.53 6.97 28.02
C ALA A 20 -88.76 5.67 28.38
N TYR A 21 -87.87 5.84 29.38
CA TYR A 21 -86.99 4.92 30.12
C TYR A 21 -85.50 4.82 29.69
N PRO A 22 -84.63 4.44 30.65
CA PRO A 22 -83.74 5.32 31.41
C PRO A 22 -82.58 5.89 30.59
N ARG A 23 -82.15 7.13 30.88
CA ARG A 23 -80.95 7.74 30.25
C ARG A 23 -79.73 6.87 30.54
N HIS A 24 -79.36 6.04 29.56
CA HIS A 24 -78.01 5.51 29.42
C HIS A 24 -77.03 6.66 29.68
N ARG A 25 -76.09 6.43 30.61
CA ARG A 25 -74.96 7.31 30.88
C ARG A 25 -74.27 7.54 29.54
N LYS A 26 -74.60 8.64 28.84
CA LYS A 26 -73.91 9.04 27.61
C LYS A 26 -72.44 9.12 28.00
N ARG A 27 -71.61 8.26 27.41
CA ARG A 27 -70.15 8.40 27.52
C ARG A 27 -69.86 9.85 27.13
N LYS A 28 -69.46 10.67 28.09
CA LYS A 28 -68.91 12.00 27.80
C LYS A 28 -67.70 11.73 26.92
N TRP A 29 -67.84 12.07 25.65
CA TRP A 29 -66.73 12.09 24.72
C TRP A 29 -65.74 13.12 25.27
N HIS A 30 -64.62 12.65 25.80
CA HIS A 30 -63.51 13.50 26.18
C HIS A 30 -62.62 13.67 24.95
N THR A 31 -62.25 14.92 24.66
CA THR A 31 -61.24 15.26 23.68
C THR A 31 -59.94 14.52 24.01
N LYS A 32 -59.44 13.76 23.04
CA LYS A 32 -58.22 12.97 23.17
C LYS A 32 -57.04 13.93 23.31
N VAL A 33 -56.26 13.78 24.38
CA VAL A 33 -54.99 14.49 24.51
C VAL A 33 -53.92 13.72 23.75
N ALA A 34 -53.31 14.37 22.75
CA ALA A 34 -52.32 13.76 21.86
C ALA A 34 -51.03 13.36 22.59
N THR A 35 -50.78 13.94 23.77
CA THR A 35 -49.58 13.77 24.59
C THR A 35 -49.73 12.73 25.70
N GLY A 36 -50.89 12.07 25.84
CA GLY A 36 -51.14 11.12 26.92
C GLY A 36 -50.25 9.85 26.92
N CYS A 37 -50.07 9.25 28.10
CA CYS A 37 -49.27 8.03 28.28
C CYS A 37 -49.86 6.85 27.50
N LEU A 38 -49.02 5.87 27.16
CA LEU A 38 -49.39 4.76 26.28
C LEU A 38 -50.57 3.94 26.84
N LYS A 39 -50.66 3.79 28.17
CA LYS A 39 -51.71 2.99 28.82
C LYS A 39 -53.05 3.73 28.97
N CYS A 40 -53.04 5.04 29.20
CA CYS A 40 -54.27 5.83 29.16
C CYS A 40 -54.81 5.93 27.73
N LYS A 41 -53.92 6.02 26.73
CA LYS A 41 -54.28 5.99 25.31
C LYS A 41 -54.89 4.65 24.89
N SER A 42 -54.28 3.52 25.26
CA SER A 42 -54.85 2.20 24.92
C SER A 42 -56.23 1.99 25.53
N ARG A 43 -56.45 2.53 26.74
CA ARG A 43 -57.74 2.53 27.43
C ARG A 43 -58.73 3.58 26.92
N ARG A 44 -58.32 4.42 25.96
CA ARG A 44 -59.13 5.50 25.36
C ARG A 44 -59.69 6.48 26.40
N ILE A 45 -58.91 6.80 27.44
CA ILE A 45 -59.25 7.78 28.48
C ILE A 45 -58.28 8.98 28.46
N LYS A 46 -58.74 10.17 28.86
CA LYS A 46 -57.88 11.37 28.95
C LYS A 46 -56.79 11.17 30.01
N CYS A 47 -55.53 11.30 29.61
CA CYS A 47 -54.36 11.22 30.50
C CYS A 47 -54.21 12.51 31.32
N SER A 48 -53.63 12.41 32.53
CA SER A 48 -53.30 13.58 33.37
C SER A 48 -51.90 14.17 33.09
N GLU A 49 -51.07 13.44 32.33
CA GLU A 49 -49.82 13.92 31.72
C GLU A 49 -48.67 14.26 32.68
N GLU A 50 -48.79 13.96 33.98
CA GLU A 50 -47.67 14.09 34.92
C GLU A 50 -46.55 13.06 34.64
N LYS A 51 -45.29 13.49 34.77
CA LYS A 51 -44.10 12.64 34.61
C LYS A 51 -43.47 12.39 35.99
N PRO A 52 -42.91 11.19 36.27
CA PRO A 52 -42.62 10.09 35.34
C PRO A 52 -43.81 9.13 35.07
N GLN A 53 -44.86 9.16 35.89
CA GLN A 53 -46.07 8.34 35.72
C GLN A 53 -47.33 9.20 35.85
N CYS A 54 -48.36 8.94 35.04
CA CYS A 54 -49.60 9.72 35.15
C CYS A 54 -50.41 9.34 36.40
N HIS A 55 -51.01 10.33 37.04
CA HIS A 55 -51.82 10.17 38.25
C HIS A 55 -52.98 9.16 38.09
N LYS A 56 -53.55 9.03 36.88
CA LYS A 56 -54.59 8.01 36.61
C LYS A 56 -54.07 6.56 36.59
N CYS A 57 -52.83 6.33 36.17
CA CYS A 57 -52.21 5.01 36.28
C CYS A 57 -51.85 4.70 37.73
N LEU A 58 -51.32 5.70 38.45
CA LEU A 58 -50.96 5.61 39.87
C LEU A 58 -52.17 5.29 40.76
N LYS A 59 -53.27 6.03 40.59
CA LYS A 59 -54.51 5.84 41.38
C LYS A 59 -55.19 4.48 41.15
N LEU A 60 -54.88 3.79 40.05
CA LEU A 60 -55.38 2.46 39.74
C LEU A 60 -54.39 1.34 40.07
N GLY A 61 -53.27 1.66 40.74
CA GLY A 61 -52.25 0.69 41.15
C GLY A 61 -51.55 0.00 39.97
N MET A 62 -51.57 0.59 38.77
CA MET A 62 -50.99 -0.02 37.57
C MET A 62 -49.69 0.67 37.15
N PRO A 63 -48.65 -0.09 36.77
CA PRO A 63 -47.41 0.48 36.28
C PRO A 63 -47.65 1.27 34.97
N CYS A 64 -47.18 2.51 34.95
CA CYS A 64 -47.31 3.39 33.80
C CYS A 64 -46.11 3.17 32.85
N PRO A 65 -46.30 2.69 31.61
CA PRO A 65 -45.22 2.44 30.66
C PRO A 65 -44.62 3.72 30.03
N GLY A 66 -44.93 4.89 30.60
CA GLY A 66 -44.45 6.18 30.12
C GLY A 66 -45.21 6.76 28.93
N TYR A 67 -44.65 7.85 28.41
CA TYR A 67 -45.18 8.66 27.31
C TYR A 67 -44.47 8.30 26.01
N LYS A 68 -45.20 8.34 24.89
CA LYS A 68 -44.58 8.14 23.58
C LYS A 68 -43.59 9.30 23.35
N VAL A 69 -42.31 9.01 23.24
CA VAL A 69 -41.30 10.00 22.87
C VAL A 69 -41.66 10.49 21.46
N PRO A 70 -41.83 11.80 21.22
CA PRO A 70 -42.07 12.30 19.88
C PRO A 70 -40.80 12.04 19.07
N VAL A 71 -40.86 11.01 18.22
CA VAL A 71 -39.95 10.93 17.08
C VAL A 71 -40.29 12.16 16.24
N ALA A 72 -39.34 13.07 16.01
CA ALA A 72 -39.53 14.20 15.12
C ALA A 72 -39.87 13.65 13.72
N ARG A 73 -41.17 13.50 13.44
CA ARG A 73 -41.69 13.15 12.12
C ARG A 73 -41.72 14.43 11.30
N ILE A 74 -40.57 14.74 10.71
CA ILE A 74 -40.43 15.79 9.72
C ILE A 74 -40.64 15.12 8.35
N PHE A 75 -41.91 15.15 7.92
CA PHE A 75 -42.51 14.86 6.60
C PHE A 75 -42.69 13.40 6.13
N GLU A 76 -43.97 13.05 5.89
CA GLU A 76 -44.37 11.99 4.96
C GLU A 76 -44.17 12.51 3.53
N LEU A 77 -43.38 11.78 2.74
CA LEU A 77 -43.30 11.94 1.29
C LEU A 77 -44.37 11.06 0.65
N GLU A 78 -45.01 11.57 -0.41
CA GLU A 78 -45.95 10.79 -1.21
C GLU A 78 -45.35 9.45 -1.68
N PRO A 79 -46.17 8.40 -1.89
CA PRO A 79 -45.70 7.07 -2.28
C PRO A 79 -45.07 7.13 -3.67
N SER A 80 -43.74 7.21 -3.75
CA SER A 80 -42.99 7.00 -4.99
C SER A 80 -42.91 5.49 -5.26
N PRO A 81 -43.00 5.03 -6.52
CA PRO A 81 -42.86 3.61 -6.85
C PRO A 81 -41.52 3.08 -6.32
N ASN A 82 -41.55 1.89 -5.71
CA ASN A 82 -40.35 1.25 -5.21
C ASN A 82 -39.29 1.19 -6.33
N PRO A 83 -38.02 1.50 -6.02
CA PRO A 83 -36.96 1.44 -7.02
C PRO A 83 -36.89 0.03 -7.61
N VAL A 84 -37.02 -0.07 -8.94
CA VAL A 84 -36.85 -1.32 -9.69
C VAL A 84 -35.35 -1.58 -9.88
N PHE A 85 -34.95 -2.83 -9.64
CA PHE A 85 -33.58 -3.34 -9.84
C PHE A 85 -33.64 -4.52 -10.81
N GLU A 86 -32.63 -4.68 -11.66
CA GLU A 86 -32.60 -5.75 -12.67
C GLU A 86 -32.25 -7.11 -12.03
N THR A 87 -31.49 -7.11 -10.94
CA THR A 87 -31.07 -8.34 -10.24
C THR A 87 -31.16 -8.21 -8.72
N ASP A 88 -31.33 -9.34 -8.02
CA ASP A 88 -31.29 -9.40 -6.56
C ASP A 88 -29.93 -8.93 -5.99
N LEU A 89 -28.85 -9.16 -6.75
CA LEU A 89 -27.52 -8.70 -6.38
C LEU A 89 -27.43 -7.17 -6.39
N GLU A 90 -28.00 -6.49 -7.40
CA GLU A 90 -28.08 -5.03 -7.43
C GLU A 90 -28.86 -4.48 -6.23
N TRP A 91 -30.02 -5.06 -5.93
CA TRP A 91 -30.82 -4.66 -4.77
C TRP A 91 -30.03 -4.83 -3.47
N SER A 92 -29.36 -5.96 -3.30
CA SER A 92 -28.53 -6.27 -2.12
C SER A 92 -27.39 -5.25 -1.95
N ARG A 93 -26.67 -4.90 -3.02
CA ARG A 93 -25.60 -3.89 -2.97
C ARG A 93 -26.12 -2.48 -2.71
N HIS A 94 -27.26 -2.13 -3.30
CA HIS A 94 -27.91 -0.85 -3.01
C HIS A 94 -28.31 -0.73 -1.53
N GLN A 95 -28.96 -1.77 -0.99
CA GLN A 95 -29.35 -1.82 0.42
C GLN A 95 -28.13 -1.79 1.36
N TYR A 96 -27.05 -2.47 0.99
CA TYR A 96 -25.79 -2.41 1.73
C TYR A 96 -25.28 -0.97 1.83
N PHE A 97 -25.24 -0.24 0.72
CA PHE A 97 -24.81 1.15 0.74
C PHE A 97 -25.72 2.01 1.63
N VAL A 98 -27.04 1.93 1.45
CA VAL A 98 -28.00 2.76 2.21
C VAL A 98 -27.88 2.51 3.72
N ASN A 99 -27.73 1.25 4.13
CA ASN A 99 -27.74 0.87 5.56
C ASN A 99 -26.37 0.98 6.26
N VAL A 100 -25.29 0.77 5.50
CA VAL A 100 -23.91 0.66 6.02
C VAL A 100 -22.99 1.67 5.34
N GLY A 101 -22.86 1.62 4.01
CA GLY A 101 -21.92 2.44 3.25
C GLY A 101 -22.11 3.96 3.44
N SER A 102 -23.35 4.42 3.57
CA SER A 102 -23.71 5.82 3.80
C SER A 102 -23.15 6.36 5.13
N LYS A 103 -23.12 5.53 6.17
CA LYS A 103 -22.57 5.88 7.49
C LYS A 103 -21.05 5.95 7.43
N ILE A 104 -20.42 5.03 6.71
CA ILE A 104 -18.97 5.03 6.49
C ILE A 104 -18.55 6.30 5.74
N LEU A 105 -19.27 6.68 4.68
CA LEU A 105 -18.92 7.90 3.95
C LEU A 105 -19.22 9.18 4.74
N ALA A 106 -20.30 9.19 5.52
CA ALA A 106 -20.63 10.30 6.41
C ALA A 106 -19.57 10.59 7.48
N THR A 107 -18.74 9.61 7.86
CA THR A 107 -17.69 9.84 8.86
C THR A 107 -16.49 10.61 8.34
N PHE A 108 -16.28 10.70 7.02
CA PHE A 108 -15.12 11.39 6.45
C PHE A 108 -15.28 12.92 6.36
N GLN A 109 -16.52 13.43 6.46
CA GLN A 109 -16.83 14.87 6.35
C GLN A 109 -17.95 15.24 7.33
N LEU A 110 -17.67 16.19 8.22
CA LEU A 110 -18.59 16.57 9.31
C LEU A 110 -19.93 17.07 8.80
N ASN A 111 -19.93 17.87 7.73
CA ASN A 111 -21.15 18.45 7.18
C ASN A 111 -21.92 17.50 6.24
N SER A 112 -21.32 16.35 5.89
CA SER A 112 -21.85 15.44 4.86
C SER A 112 -22.86 14.42 5.38
N LEU A 113 -23.06 14.31 6.70
CA LEU A 113 -23.91 13.28 7.30
C LEU A 113 -25.31 13.26 6.69
N LEU A 114 -25.96 14.43 6.60
CA LEU A 114 -27.31 14.54 6.03
C LEU A 114 -27.32 14.31 4.52
N PHE A 115 -26.22 14.61 3.82
CA PHE A 115 -26.08 14.31 2.40
C PHE A 115 -26.09 12.79 2.17
N TRP A 116 -25.20 12.06 2.84
CA TRP A 116 -25.02 10.61 2.63
C TRP A 116 -26.16 9.77 3.19
N SER A 117 -26.66 10.11 4.39
CA SER A 117 -27.68 9.29 5.08
C SER A 117 -29.11 9.55 4.61
N ARG A 118 -29.37 10.71 3.99
CA ARG A 118 -30.74 11.13 3.63
C ARG A 118 -30.86 11.57 2.18
N LEU A 119 -30.13 12.61 1.78
CA LEU A 119 -30.34 13.29 0.51
C LEU A 119 -30.01 12.39 -0.70
N ALA A 120 -28.84 11.78 -0.72
CA ALA A 120 -28.42 10.91 -1.82
C ALA A 120 -29.32 9.66 -1.95
N PRO A 121 -29.66 8.92 -0.87
CA PRO A 121 -30.64 7.83 -0.94
C PRO A 121 -32.02 8.24 -1.46
N GLN A 122 -32.55 9.39 -1.02
CA GLN A 122 -33.86 9.89 -1.48
C GLN A 122 -33.86 10.20 -2.99
N LEU A 123 -32.78 10.82 -3.50
CA LEU A 123 -32.62 11.04 -4.94
C LEU A 123 -32.43 9.72 -5.70
N GLY A 124 -31.76 8.73 -5.12
CA GLY A 124 -31.62 7.39 -5.69
C GLY A 124 -32.93 6.61 -5.83
N GLN A 125 -33.92 6.88 -4.98
CA GLN A 125 -35.25 6.32 -5.14
C GLN A 125 -35.93 6.85 -6.41
N ARG A 126 -35.77 8.16 -6.68
CA ARG A 126 -36.47 8.86 -7.76
C ARG A 126 -35.74 8.84 -9.11
N HIS A 127 -34.41 8.83 -9.10
CA HIS A 127 -33.60 9.00 -10.31
C HIS A 127 -32.63 7.82 -10.51
N ALA A 128 -32.73 7.17 -11.68
CA ALA A 128 -31.93 6.00 -12.03
C ALA A 128 -30.41 6.28 -12.02
N ALA A 129 -29.98 7.46 -12.47
CA ALA A 129 -28.56 7.84 -12.46
C ALA A 129 -27.95 7.77 -11.05
N VAL A 130 -28.63 8.36 -10.07
CA VAL A 130 -28.20 8.33 -8.66
C VAL A 130 -28.29 6.91 -8.11
N ARG A 131 -29.36 6.17 -8.44
CA ARG A 131 -29.54 4.77 -8.01
C ARG A 131 -28.37 3.88 -8.42
N HIS A 132 -28.01 3.88 -9.70
CA HIS A 132 -26.90 3.10 -10.22
C HIS A 132 -25.57 3.50 -9.54
N SER A 133 -25.36 4.79 -9.30
CA SER A 133 -24.16 5.30 -8.64
C SER A 133 -24.05 4.87 -7.17
N LEU A 134 -25.16 4.85 -6.43
CA LEU A 134 -25.23 4.30 -5.06
C LEU A 134 -24.98 2.79 -5.04
N THR A 135 -25.58 2.05 -5.99
CA THR A 135 -25.39 0.60 -6.12
C THR A 135 -23.92 0.27 -6.42
N ALA A 136 -23.25 1.06 -7.26
CA ALA A 136 -21.83 0.91 -7.54
C ALA A 136 -20.97 1.07 -6.28
N LEU A 137 -21.21 2.12 -5.48
CA LEU A 137 -20.50 2.31 -4.20
C LEU A 137 -20.74 1.14 -3.24
N GLY A 138 -21.98 0.64 -3.17
CA GLY A 138 -22.29 -0.57 -2.39
C GLY A 138 -21.55 -1.81 -2.88
N ALA A 139 -21.39 -1.97 -4.20
CA ALA A 139 -20.64 -3.07 -4.79
C ALA A 139 -19.12 -2.96 -4.54
N LEU A 140 -18.58 -1.74 -4.42
CA LEU A 140 -17.18 -1.48 -4.05
C LEU A 140 -16.92 -1.74 -2.57
N GLN A 141 -17.83 -1.31 -1.69
CA GLN A 141 -17.62 -1.35 -0.23
C GLN A 141 -17.97 -2.69 0.41
N ALA A 142 -19.03 -3.37 -0.07
CA ALA A 142 -19.50 -4.60 0.56
C ALA A 142 -18.45 -5.71 0.71
N PRO A 143 -17.55 -5.95 -0.27
CA PRO A 143 -16.47 -6.94 -0.14
C PRO A 143 -15.43 -6.60 0.94
N LEU A 144 -15.33 -5.32 1.34
CA LEU A 144 -14.38 -4.85 2.34
C LEU A 144 -14.94 -4.93 3.77
N HIS A 145 -16.24 -5.19 3.92
CA HIS A 145 -16.88 -5.25 5.21
C HIS A 145 -16.43 -6.50 5.98
N SER A 146 -15.91 -6.29 7.20
CA SER A 146 -15.53 -7.37 8.12
C SER A 146 -14.43 -8.30 7.61
N VAL A 147 -13.57 -7.81 6.72
CA VAL A 147 -12.32 -8.52 6.36
C VAL A 147 -11.40 -8.47 7.58
N PRO A 148 -10.99 -9.61 8.15
CA PRO A 148 -10.12 -9.61 9.31
C PRO A 148 -8.70 -9.12 8.92
N PRO A 149 -7.96 -8.48 9.85
CA PRO A 149 -6.71 -7.77 9.53
C PRO A 149 -5.61 -8.66 8.92
N ASP A 150 -5.60 -9.94 9.26
CA ASP A 150 -4.72 -10.98 8.72
C ASP A 150 -4.96 -11.27 7.23
N ARG A 151 -6.17 -10.99 6.74
CA ARG A 151 -6.53 -11.10 5.31
C ARG A 151 -6.39 -9.78 4.55
N LEU A 152 -6.11 -8.67 5.23
CA LEU A 152 -5.67 -7.41 4.62
C LEU A 152 -4.19 -7.52 4.23
N GLN A 153 -3.85 -8.45 3.34
CA GLN A 153 -2.55 -8.43 2.69
C GLN A 153 -2.47 -7.16 1.81
N PRO A 154 -1.30 -6.51 1.68
CA PRO A 154 -1.09 -5.44 0.71
C PRO A 154 -1.11 -6.01 -0.72
N ARG A 155 -2.27 -6.49 -1.16
CA ARG A 155 -2.50 -6.94 -2.53
C ARG A 155 -2.56 -5.73 -3.44
N PRO A 156 -2.04 -5.81 -4.67
CA PRO A 156 -2.25 -4.77 -5.67
C PRO A 156 -3.72 -4.78 -6.09
N ARG A 157 -4.51 -3.88 -5.47
CA ARG A 157 -5.94 -3.60 -5.73
C ARG A 157 -6.88 -4.79 -5.44
N TYR A 158 -7.99 -4.50 -4.77
CA TYR A 158 -9.16 -5.38 -4.87
C TYR A 158 -9.61 -5.38 -6.33
N GLU A 159 -9.84 -6.56 -6.91
CA GLU A 159 -10.49 -6.66 -8.22
C GLU A 159 -11.83 -5.94 -8.13
N ILE A 160 -11.97 -4.86 -8.89
CA ILE A 160 -13.20 -4.08 -8.93
C ILE A 160 -14.29 -5.00 -9.48
N SER A 161 -15.35 -5.20 -8.71
CA SER A 161 -16.46 -6.05 -9.12
C SER A 161 -17.00 -5.61 -10.49
N ALA A 162 -17.20 -6.56 -11.40
CA ALA A 162 -17.83 -6.30 -12.70
C ALA A 162 -19.19 -5.57 -12.56
N LEU A 163 -19.91 -5.83 -11.46
CA LEU A 163 -21.14 -5.11 -11.13
C LEU A 163 -20.89 -3.62 -10.87
N ALA A 164 -19.85 -3.29 -10.09
CA ALA A 164 -19.52 -1.88 -9.81
C ALA A 164 -19.23 -1.13 -11.11
N ILE A 165 -18.40 -1.71 -12.00
CA ILE A 165 -18.06 -1.11 -13.30
C ILE A 165 -19.32 -0.89 -14.15
N SER A 166 -20.17 -1.91 -14.27
CA SER A 166 -21.41 -1.84 -15.05
C SER A 166 -22.34 -0.73 -14.54
N GLN A 167 -22.56 -0.67 -13.22
CA GLN A 167 -23.44 0.33 -12.61
C GLN A 167 -22.88 1.76 -12.76
N MET A 168 -21.57 1.95 -12.63
CA MET A 168 -20.93 3.24 -12.90
C MET A 168 -21.14 3.70 -14.34
N GLN A 169 -20.96 2.79 -15.30
CA GLN A 169 -21.16 3.08 -16.72
C GLN A 169 -22.62 3.46 -17.02
N LYS A 170 -23.59 2.73 -16.45
CA LYS A 170 -25.03 3.06 -16.57
C LYS A 170 -25.32 4.46 -16.02
N SER A 171 -24.81 4.80 -14.84
CA SER A 171 -24.99 6.13 -14.24
C SER A 171 -24.42 7.25 -15.12
N MET A 172 -23.17 7.10 -15.58
CA MET A 172 -22.52 8.08 -16.45
C MET A 172 -23.22 8.22 -17.80
N HIS A 173 -23.70 7.12 -18.37
CA HIS A 173 -24.44 7.15 -19.64
C HIS A 173 -25.70 8.00 -19.51
N ILE A 174 -26.51 7.78 -18.47
CA ILE A 174 -27.75 8.55 -18.24
C ILE A 174 -27.44 10.04 -18.09
N ILE A 175 -26.41 10.42 -17.33
CA ILE A 175 -26.05 11.82 -17.14
C ILE A 175 -25.54 12.48 -18.43
N ARG A 176 -24.83 11.73 -19.29
CA ARG A 176 -24.29 12.25 -20.56
C ARG A 176 -25.33 12.38 -21.66
N THR A 177 -26.35 11.53 -21.67
CA THR A 177 -27.39 11.51 -22.72
C THR A 177 -28.66 12.24 -22.32
N ALA A 178 -28.80 12.63 -21.05
CA ALA A 178 -29.94 13.40 -20.58
C ALA A 178 -29.97 14.81 -21.20
N ASP A 179 -31.18 15.27 -21.54
CA ASP A 179 -31.43 16.67 -21.84
C ASP A 179 -31.20 17.49 -20.55
N PRO A 180 -30.32 18.52 -20.56
CA PRO A 180 -30.05 19.37 -19.39
C PRO A 180 -31.29 20.00 -18.75
N THR A 181 -32.38 20.16 -19.51
CA THR A 181 -33.64 20.71 -19.00
C THR A 181 -34.55 19.68 -18.32
N SER A 182 -34.29 18.38 -18.56
CA SER A 182 -35.12 17.27 -18.07
C SER A 182 -34.68 16.71 -16.71
N VAL A 183 -33.41 16.92 -16.34
CA VAL A 183 -32.82 16.39 -15.11
C VAL A 183 -32.63 17.52 -14.10
N PRO A 184 -33.14 17.39 -12.86
CA PRO A 184 -32.96 18.40 -11.83
C PRO A 184 -31.47 18.64 -11.50
N VAL A 185 -31.10 19.88 -11.17
CA VAL A 185 -29.72 20.28 -10.86
C VAL A 185 -29.14 19.47 -9.69
N GLU A 186 -29.97 19.12 -8.72
CA GLU A 186 -29.70 18.30 -7.55
C GLU A 186 -29.14 16.92 -7.92
N VAL A 187 -29.61 16.36 -9.03
CA VAL A 187 -29.15 15.06 -9.54
C VAL A 187 -27.73 15.16 -10.08
N PHE A 188 -27.42 16.20 -10.85
CA PHE A 188 -26.06 16.44 -11.35
C PHE A 188 -25.07 16.67 -10.19
N LEU A 189 -25.44 17.53 -9.22
CA LEU A 189 -24.63 17.81 -8.03
C LEU A 189 -24.40 16.56 -7.18
N THR A 190 -25.43 15.74 -6.98
CA THR A 190 -25.31 14.48 -6.24
C THR A 190 -24.41 13.48 -6.99
N CYS A 191 -24.53 13.39 -8.32
CA CYS A 191 -23.65 12.55 -9.13
C CYS A 191 -22.18 12.99 -9.06
N CYS A 192 -21.87 14.30 -9.03
CA CYS A 192 -20.49 14.77 -8.83
C CYS A 192 -19.89 14.23 -7.51
N MET A 193 -20.64 14.30 -6.41
CA MET A 193 -20.21 13.75 -5.11
C MET A 193 -20.05 12.22 -5.13
N LEU A 194 -20.96 11.50 -5.81
CA LEU A 194 -20.90 10.04 -5.89
C LEU A 194 -19.76 9.55 -6.79
N PHE A 195 -19.49 10.23 -7.91
CA PHE A 195 -18.36 9.91 -8.79
C PHE A 195 -17.02 10.23 -8.12
N LEU A 196 -16.94 11.34 -7.37
CA LEU A 196 -15.80 11.64 -6.51
C LEU A 196 -15.55 10.50 -5.51
N ALA A 197 -16.60 10.06 -4.79
CA ALA A 197 -16.49 8.96 -3.84
C ALA A 197 -16.04 7.66 -4.51
N GLN A 198 -16.55 7.32 -5.70
CA GLN A 198 -16.14 6.13 -6.45
C GLN A 198 -14.66 6.17 -6.84
N GLN A 199 -14.16 7.33 -7.27
CA GLN A 199 -12.74 7.49 -7.65
C GLN A 199 -11.80 7.24 -6.47
N PHE A 200 -12.16 7.66 -5.26
CA PHE A 200 -11.37 7.38 -4.05
C PHE A 200 -11.16 5.89 -3.80
N TRP A 201 -12.12 5.04 -4.17
CA TRP A 201 -12.02 3.58 -4.02
C TRP A 201 -11.33 2.88 -5.20
N ILE A 202 -11.15 3.55 -6.34
CA ILE A 202 -10.71 2.93 -7.61
C ILE A 202 -9.31 3.38 -8.04
N GLU A 203 -9.01 4.68 -8.00
CA GLU A 203 -7.80 5.27 -8.61
C GLU A 203 -6.63 5.38 -7.62
N LYS A 204 -5.39 5.21 -8.11
CA LYS A 204 -4.15 5.43 -7.33
C LYS A 204 -3.79 6.92 -7.20
N THR A 205 -4.26 7.75 -8.14
CA THR A 205 -4.01 9.19 -8.23
C THR A 205 -5.34 9.87 -8.49
N SER A 206 -5.90 10.52 -7.47
CA SER A 206 -7.27 11.05 -7.53
C SER A 206 -7.39 12.22 -8.53
N SER A 207 -8.31 12.13 -9.48
CA SER A 207 -8.80 13.31 -10.24
C SER A 207 -9.84 14.15 -9.46
N ALA A 208 -9.79 14.07 -8.12
CA ALA A 208 -10.73 14.69 -7.17
C ALA A 208 -11.06 16.16 -7.43
N PRO A 209 -10.12 17.03 -7.86
CA PRO A 209 -10.43 18.42 -8.18
C PRO A 209 -11.52 18.60 -9.25
N THR A 210 -11.61 17.70 -10.24
CA THR A 210 -12.52 17.87 -11.38
C THR A 210 -13.98 17.86 -10.97
N HIS A 211 -14.40 16.89 -10.15
CA HIS A 211 -15.79 16.76 -9.70
C HIS A 211 -16.18 17.86 -8.71
N VAL A 212 -15.26 18.28 -7.84
CA VAL A 212 -15.48 19.39 -6.90
C VAL A 212 -15.62 20.71 -7.64
N LEU A 213 -14.77 20.99 -8.64
CA LEU A 213 -14.87 22.20 -9.44
C LEU A 213 -16.13 22.23 -10.32
N ALA A 214 -16.52 21.09 -10.87
CA ALA A 214 -17.78 20.96 -11.62
C ALA A 214 -18.99 21.27 -10.72
N ALA A 215 -19.04 20.68 -9.52
CA ALA A 215 -20.09 20.96 -8.54
C ALA A 215 -20.11 22.45 -8.14
N ASN A 216 -18.94 23.05 -7.88
CA ASN A 216 -18.85 24.49 -7.56
C ASN A 216 -19.37 25.35 -8.71
N ARG A 217 -18.98 25.07 -9.96
CA ARG A 217 -19.48 25.82 -11.13
C ARG A 217 -21.00 25.74 -11.25
N ILE A 218 -21.58 24.55 -11.09
CA ILE A 218 -23.04 24.34 -11.16
C ILE A 218 -23.76 25.12 -10.05
N VAL A 219 -23.23 25.11 -8.82
CA VAL A 219 -23.78 25.89 -7.71
C VAL A 219 -23.71 27.39 -7.99
N GLN A 220 -22.56 27.91 -8.43
CA GLN A 220 -22.39 29.33 -8.74
C GLN A 220 -23.32 29.80 -9.87
N GLU A 221 -23.47 29.01 -10.94
CA GLU A 221 -24.38 29.30 -12.05
C GLU A 221 -25.85 29.32 -11.59
N SER A 222 -26.21 28.37 -10.71
CA SER A 222 -27.56 28.25 -10.14
C SER A 222 -27.91 29.41 -9.19
N LEU A 223 -26.93 29.93 -8.43
CA LEU A 223 -27.10 31.09 -7.54
C LEU A 223 -27.15 32.42 -8.31
N SER A 224 -26.35 32.55 -9.38
CA SER A 224 -26.23 33.80 -10.16
C SER A 224 -27.46 34.12 -11.00
N ARG A 225 -28.26 33.11 -11.38
CA ARG A 225 -29.45 33.29 -12.24
C ARG A 225 -30.71 33.80 -11.53
N GLY A 226 -30.61 34.29 -10.29
CA GLY A 226 -31.65 35.10 -9.64
C GLY A 226 -33.00 34.40 -9.33
N GLY A 227 -33.13 33.08 -9.52
CA GLY A 227 -34.38 32.36 -9.27
C GLY A 227 -34.22 30.85 -9.13
N SER A 228 -34.33 30.36 -7.90
CA SER A 228 -34.94 29.07 -7.51
C SER A 228 -34.78 27.82 -8.41
N GLN A 229 -33.59 27.51 -8.93
CA GLN A 229 -33.34 26.17 -9.48
C GLN A 229 -32.83 25.18 -8.42
N LEU A 230 -32.19 25.66 -7.36
CA LEU A 230 -31.73 24.81 -6.26
C LEU A 230 -32.70 24.91 -5.08
N PRO A 231 -33.37 23.83 -4.66
CA PRO A 231 -34.21 23.86 -3.48
C PRO A 231 -33.40 24.25 -2.25
N LYS A 232 -33.96 25.15 -1.43
CA LYS A 232 -33.29 25.66 -0.21
C LYS A 232 -32.83 24.52 0.70
N GLU A 233 -33.66 23.50 0.89
CA GLU A 233 -33.33 22.33 1.72
C GLU A 233 -32.15 21.52 1.17
N PHE A 234 -32.00 21.46 -0.16
CA PHE A 234 -30.84 20.83 -0.78
C PHE A 234 -29.59 21.70 -0.58
N ALA A 235 -29.71 23.00 -0.82
CA ALA A 235 -28.62 23.96 -0.68
C ALA A 235 -28.03 23.98 0.74
N ASP A 236 -28.90 24.00 1.77
CA ASP A 236 -28.52 24.04 3.18
C ASP A 236 -27.71 22.80 3.62
N ILE A 237 -27.82 21.69 2.90
CA ILE A 237 -27.10 20.43 3.19
C ILE A 237 -25.86 20.27 2.30
N PHE A 238 -26.02 20.56 1.00
CA PHE A 238 -24.99 20.28 0.01
C PHE A 238 -23.86 21.30 0.01
N ILE A 239 -24.16 22.61 0.11
CA ILE A 239 -23.16 23.67 0.03
C ILE A 239 -22.13 23.57 1.15
N PRO A 240 -22.50 23.35 2.43
CA PRO A 240 -21.51 23.14 3.49
C PRO A 240 -20.59 21.94 3.23
N SER A 241 -21.15 20.84 2.71
CA SER A 241 -20.37 19.64 2.36
C SER A 241 -19.38 19.90 1.22
N LEU A 242 -19.80 20.65 0.20
CA LEU A 242 -18.96 21.04 -0.93
C LEU A 242 -17.84 22.00 -0.50
N ASN A 243 -18.15 22.97 0.35
CA ASN A 243 -17.16 23.92 0.88
C ASN A 243 -16.09 23.20 1.72
N GLU A 244 -16.48 22.19 2.51
CA GLU A 244 -15.54 21.35 3.25
C GLU A 244 -14.56 20.62 2.30
N LEU A 245 -15.05 20.10 1.18
CA LEU A 245 -14.22 19.48 0.13
C LEU A 245 -13.28 20.48 -0.56
N ILE A 246 -13.77 21.66 -0.93
CA ILE A 246 -12.96 22.73 -1.53
C ILE A 246 -11.83 23.10 -0.58
N ASN A 247 -12.14 23.26 0.71
CA ASN A 247 -11.15 23.57 1.74
C ASN A 247 -10.10 22.46 1.91
N GLN A 248 -10.51 21.19 1.86
CA GLN A 248 -9.58 20.06 1.90
C GLN A 248 -8.65 20.07 0.68
N LEU A 249 -9.18 20.32 -0.52
CA LEU A 249 -8.36 20.41 -1.74
C LEU A 249 -7.39 21.59 -1.70
N CYS A 250 -7.81 22.77 -1.22
CA CYS A 250 -6.90 23.90 -1.02
C CYS A 250 -5.76 23.56 -0.04
N THR A 251 -6.06 22.77 0.99
CA THR A 251 -5.08 22.43 2.04
C THR A 251 -4.10 21.34 1.61
N PHE A 252 -4.54 20.34 0.85
CA PHE A 252 -3.77 19.11 0.58
C PHE A 252 -3.42 18.87 -0.90
N SER A 253 -3.95 19.64 -1.85
CA SER A 253 -3.73 19.43 -3.28
C SER A 253 -2.76 20.46 -3.88
N ASP A 254 -1.72 19.97 -4.56
CA ASP A 254 -0.78 20.82 -5.30
C ASP A 254 -1.42 21.41 -6.56
N GLY A 255 -1.22 22.72 -6.78
CA GLY A 255 -1.78 23.43 -7.93
C GLY A 255 -3.28 23.72 -7.85
N PHE A 256 -3.92 23.51 -6.69
CA PHE A 256 -5.31 23.87 -6.43
C PHE A 256 -5.40 25.17 -5.59
N PRO A 257 -6.34 26.08 -5.89
CA PRO A 257 -7.26 26.07 -7.04
C PRO A 257 -6.57 26.47 -8.35
N PRO A 258 -6.87 25.80 -9.49
CA PRO A 258 -6.24 26.12 -10.76
C PRO A 258 -6.74 27.47 -11.32
N PRO A 259 -5.94 28.19 -12.13
CA PRO A 259 -6.37 29.42 -12.79
C PRO A 259 -7.65 29.22 -13.60
N GLY A 260 -8.62 30.14 -13.48
CA GLY A 260 -9.90 30.06 -14.20
C GLY A 260 -10.93 29.10 -13.58
N SER A 261 -10.66 28.54 -12.40
CA SER A 261 -11.60 27.69 -11.64
C SER A 261 -12.80 28.45 -11.04
N GLY A 262 -12.76 29.78 -11.03
CA GLY A 262 -13.75 30.62 -10.33
C GLY A 262 -13.48 30.77 -8.83
N LEU A 263 -12.44 30.12 -8.30
CA LEU A 263 -11.92 30.34 -6.95
C LEU A 263 -10.67 31.24 -7.03
N PRO A 264 -10.47 32.18 -6.08
CA PRO A 264 -9.23 32.95 -5.97
C PRO A 264 -8.01 32.02 -5.86
N VAL A 265 -6.85 32.40 -6.44
CA VAL A 265 -5.62 31.59 -6.36
C VAL A 265 -5.22 31.28 -4.92
N ASP A 266 -5.49 32.22 -4.00
CA ASP A 266 -5.21 32.08 -2.57
C ASP A 266 -6.46 31.74 -1.73
N HIS A 267 -7.48 31.08 -2.33
CA HIS A 267 -8.74 30.75 -1.66
C HIS A 267 -8.51 29.92 -0.39
N HIS A 268 -8.88 30.49 0.78
CA HIS A 268 -8.65 29.94 2.12
C HIS A 268 -7.17 29.65 2.47
N LEU A 269 -6.22 30.15 1.66
CA LEU A 269 -4.78 30.14 1.92
C LEU A 269 -4.20 31.55 2.09
N ASP A 270 -4.96 32.60 1.76
CA ASP A 270 -4.60 33.98 2.08
C ASP A 270 -4.93 34.28 3.55
N PHE A 271 -3.92 34.18 4.40
CA PHE A 271 -3.97 34.75 5.73
C PHE A 271 -3.51 36.21 5.66
N ASP A 272 -4.45 37.13 5.43
CA ASP A 272 -4.18 38.57 5.44
C ASP A 272 -4.21 39.08 6.89
N VAL A 273 -3.07 39.56 7.38
CA VAL A 273 -2.90 40.15 8.71
C VAL A 273 -3.92 41.27 8.96
N LYS A 274 -4.36 41.98 7.91
CA LYS A 274 -5.40 43.01 8.03
C LYS A 274 -6.75 42.47 8.49
N GLN A 275 -7.06 41.20 8.18
CA GLN A 275 -8.31 40.56 8.60
C GLN A 275 -8.30 40.21 10.10
N ILE A 276 -7.13 40.08 10.73
CA ILE A 276 -7.05 39.88 12.19
C ILE A 276 -7.59 41.11 12.94
N GLY A 277 -7.42 42.31 12.39
CA GLY A 277 -7.98 43.52 12.97
C GLY A 277 -9.51 43.48 13.12
N ALA A 278 -10.19 42.68 12.29
CA ALA A 278 -11.64 42.51 12.32
C ALA A 278 -12.12 41.42 13.31
N VAL A 279 -11.21 40.70 13.97
CA VAL A 279 -11.57 39.71 14.98
C VAL A 279 -12.07 40.44 16.23
N SER A 280 -13.36 40.29 16.54
CA SER A 280 -14.00 41.01 17.65
C SER A 280 -14.61 40.09 18.71
N ASP A 281 -14.73 38.79 18.41
CA ASP A 281 -15.40 37.82 19.26
C ASP A 281 -14.75 36.43 19.17
N LYS A 282 -15.23 35.51 20.00
CA LYS A 282 -14.73 34.13 20.03
C LYS A 282 -14.90 33.36 18.70
N THR A 283 -15.97 33.62 17.95
CA THR A 283 -16.28 32.86 16.73
C THR A 283 -15.32 33.24 15.61
N THR A 284 -15.08 34.54 15.48
CA THR A 284 -14.13 35.11 14.53
C THR A 284 -12.68 34.76 14.88
N ALA A 285 -12.34 34.64 16.17
CA ALA A 285 -11.03 34.17 16.61
C ALA A 285 -10.79 32.69 16.25
N ILE A 286 -11.79 31.82 16.43
CA ILE A 286 -11.72 30.40 16.06
C ILE A 286 -11.55 30.23 14.54
N ASP A 287 -12.29 30.99 13.74
CA ASP A 287 -12.15 30.96 12.27
C ASP A 287 -10.76 31.43 11.82
N ALA A 288 -10.19 32.44 12.49
CA ALA A 288 -8.83 32.89 12.22
C ALA A 288 -7.80 31.78 12.50
N ILE A 289 -7.88 31.09 13.64
CA ILE A 289 -6.94 30.00 13.96
C ILE A 289 -7.11 28.81 13.01
N ASP A 290 -8.33 28.41 12.67
CA ASP A 290 -8.56 27.31 11.71
C ASP A 290 -7.97 27.63 10.33
N ARG A 291 -8.06 28.89 9.87
CA ARG A 291 -7.39 29.34 8.62
C ARG A 291 -5.86 29.30 8.73
N LEU A 292 -5.31 29.77 9.85
CA LEU A 292 -3.86 29.75 10.09
C LEU A 292 -3.32 28.31 10.09
N LEU A 293 -4.01 27.40 10.79
CA LEU A 293 -3.67 25.97 10.82
C LEU A 293 -3.68 25.36 9.42
N LYS A 294 -4.67 25.67 8.57
CA LYS A 294 -4.69 25.20 7.18
C LYS A 294 -3.48 25.71 6.39
N CYS A 295 -3.10 26.97 6.56
CA CYS A 295 -1.91 27.54 5.91
C CYS A 295 -0.62 26.84 6.37
N VAL A 296 -0.49 26.56 7.67
CA VAL A 296 0.64 25.82 8.23
C VAL A 296 0.66 24.39 7.71
N ILE A 297 -0.47 23.68 7.74
CA ILE A 297 -0.59 22.32 7.22
C ILE A 297 -0.18 22.28 5.75
N ARG A 298 -0.65 23.24 4.93
CA ARG A 298 -0.26 23.36 3.53
C ARG A 298 1.25 23.55 3.36
N ALA A 299 1.85 24.43 4.17
CA ALA A 299 3.30 24.64 4.19
C ALA A 299 4.05 23.36 4.60
N THR A 300 3.49 22.56 5.51
CA THR A 300 4.09 21.30 5.99
C THR A 300 3.89 20.11 5.05
N SER A 301 2.95 20.18 4.10
CA SER A 301 2.55 19.04 3.26
C SER A 301 3.33 18.90 1.96
N GLY A 302 4.07 19.93 1.52
CA GLY A 302 4.77 19.95 0.23
C GLY A 302 6.30 20.01 0.37
N PRO A 303 7.08 19.54 -0.63
CA PRO A 303 8.55 19.56 -0.59
C PRO A 303 9.16 20.97 -0.67
N ARG A 304 8.37 21.99 -1.02
CA ARG A 304 8.77 23.40 -1.06
C ARG A 304 7.64 24.29 -0.56
N ILE A 305 7.95 25.14 0.41
CA ILE A 305 7.02 26.15 0.93
C ILE A 305 6.99 27.33 -0.07
N PRO A 306 5.80 27.78 -0.53
CA PRO A 306 5.68 29.03 -1.27
C PRO A 306 6.30 30.19 -0.48
N GLN A 307 7.20 30.98 -1.11
CA GLN A 307 7.89 32.10 -0.44
C GLN A 307 6.92 33.12 0.20
N THR A 308 5.72 33.26 -0.39
CA THR A 308 4.64 34.08 0.15
C THR A 308 4.14 33.58 1.50
N LEU A 309 3.89 32.27 1.65
CA LEU A 309 3.47 31.66 2.91
C LEU A 309 4.59 31.72 3.97
N LYS A 310 5.85 31.48 3.57
CA LYS A 310 7.02 31.57 4.47
C LYS A 310 7.18 32.96 5.10
N ARG A 311 6.75 34.03 4.40
CA ARG A 311 6.74 35.41 4.93
C ARG A 311 5.48 35.75 5.74
N LYS A 312 4.31 35.30 5.30
CA LYS A 312 3.02 35.68 5.90
C LYS A 312 2.74 34.96 7.22
N ILE A 313 3.10 33.69 7.36
CA ILE A 313 2.77 32.87 8.54
C ILE A 313 3.40 33.41 9.84
N PRO A 314 4.68 33.82 9.88
CA PRO A 314 5.24 34.45 11.09
C PRO A 314 4.50 35.73 11.53
N LEU A 315 4.18 36.61 10.57
CA LEU A 315 3.42 37.83 10.85
C LEU A 315 1.99 37.53 11.34
N ALA A 316 1.40 36.43 10.86
CA ALA A 316 0.12 35.94 11.30
C ALA A 316 0.14 35.49 12.77
N PHE A 317 1.18 34.77 13.19
CA PHE A 317 1.35 34.36 14.58
C PHE A 317 1.41 35.59 15.50
N GLU A 318 2.28 36.55 15.19
CA GLU A 318 2.46 37.77 16.01
C GLU A 318 1.16 38.58 16.13
N ALA A 319 0.48 38.82 15.01
CA ALA A 319 -0.74 39.61 15.00
C ALA A 319 -1.90 38.91 15.72
N LEU A 320 -1.99 37.57 15.63
CA LEU A 320 -3.04 36.81 16.31
C LEU A 320 -2.77 36.72 17.81
N ASP A 321 -1.51 36.53 18.23
CA ASP A 321 -1.11 36.59 19.65
C ASP A 321 -1.49 37.94 20.28
N HIS A 322 -1.14 39.05 19.62
CA HIS A 322 -1.51 40.38 20.09
C HIS A 322 -3.03 40.54 20.18
N LYS A 323 -3.78 40.04 19.18
CA LYS A 323 -5.23 40.18 19.16
C LYS A 323 -5.91 39.34 20.24
N LEU A 324 -5.42 38.13 20.51
CA LEU A 324 -5.89 37.31 21.61
C LEU A 324 -5.63 38.03 22.95
N GLN A 325 -4.44 38.59 23.16
CA GLN A 325 -4.15 39.38 24.36
C GLN A 325 -5.08 40.60 24.53
N GLU A 326 -5.41 41.30 23.44
CA GLU A 326 -6.39 42.41 23.45
C GLU A 326 -7.79 41.94 23.87
N LEU A 327 -8.27 40.84 23.29
CA LEU A 327 -9.58 40.25 23.63
C LEU A 327 -9.62 39.74 25.08
N HIS A 328 -8.49 39.26 25.59
CA HIS A 328 -8.36 38.88 26.99
C HIS A 328 -8.40 40.10 27.92
N ALA A 329 -7.66 41.17 27.59
CA ALA A 329 -7.68 42.42 28.35
C ALA A 329 -9.07 43.09 28.36
N ALA A 330 -9.86 42.86 27.30
CA ALA A 330 -11.24 43.30 27.19
C ALA A 330 -12.26 42.39 27.88
N ASP A 331 -11.82 41.33 28.58
CA ASP A 331 -12.67 40.31 29.23
C ASP A 331 -13.62 39.55 28.29
N ILE A 332 -13.33 39.56 26.98
CA ILE A 332 -14.10 38.82 25.95
C ILE A 332 -13.67 37.35 25.92
N LEU A 333 -12.36 37.10 26.12
CA LEU A 333 -11.77 35.76 26.22
C LEU A 333 -11.03 35.60 27.56
N PRO A 334 -11.68 35.06 28.60
CA PRO A 334 -11.01 34.81 29.87
C PRO A 334 -9.86 33.81 29.69
N ARG A 335 -8.69 34.07 30.29
CA ARG A 335 -7.48 33.25 30.14
C ARG A 335 -7.65 31.81 30.65
N ASP A 336 -8.54 31.60 31.63
CA ASP A 336 -8.91 30.26 32.12
C ASP A 336 -10.17 29.69 31.47
N GLY A 337 -10.69 30.37 30.45
CA GLY A 337 -11.86 29.94 29.71
C GLY A 337 -11.56 28.81 28.73
N TYR A 338 -12.62 28.06 28.42
CA TYR A 338 -12.60 26.96 27.45
C TYR A 338 -12.13 27.46 26.06
N ASP A 339 -12.70 28.58 25.59
CA ASP A 339 -12.40 29.14 24.27
C ASP A 339 -10.94 29.61 24.16
N TRP A 340 -10.41 30.27 25.19
CA TRP A 340 -8.99 30.68 25.23
C TRP A 340 -8.05 29.48 25.16
N THR A 341 -8.33 28.45 25.96
CA THR A 341 -7.49 27.25 26.04
C THR A 341 -7.43 26.53 24.69
N HIS A 342 -8.56 26.41 23.97
CA HIS A 342 -8.59 25.87 22.60
C HIS A 342 -7.78 26.71 21.61
N LEU A 343 -7.95 28.04 21.65
CA LEU A 343 -7.24 28.94 20.74
C LEU A 343 -5.73 28.88 20.97
N HIS A 344 -5.30 28.94 22.24
CA HIS A 344 -3.90 28.85 22.63
C HIS A 344 -3.27 27.52 22.23
N LEU A 345 -3.92 26.39 22.54
CA LEU A 345 -3.50 25.04 22.18
C LEU A 345 -3.21 24.90 20.68
N HIS A 346 -4.16 25.31 19.86
CA HIS A 346 -4.04 25.15 18.40
C HIS A 346 -3.02 26.11 17.78
N LEU A 347 -2.82 27.29 18.38
CA LEU A 347 -1.76 28.21 17.99
C LEU A 347 -0.37 27.64 18.32
N LEU A 348 -0.21 27.00 19.49
CA LEU A 348 1.02 26.31 19.87
C LEU A 348 1.36 25.18 18.88
N VAL A 349 0.39 24.32 18.56
CA VAL A 349 0.58 23.24 17.58
C VAL A 349 1.01 23.81 16.22
N ALA A 350 0.32 24.83 15.72
CA ALA A 350 0.65 25.50 14.46
C ALA A 350 2.09 26.06 14.47
N ARG A 351 2.50 26.65 15.58
CA ARG A 351 3.83 27.23 15.77
C ARG A 351 4.92 26.17 15.71
N VAL A 352 4.78 25.10 16.50
CA VAL A 352 5.74 23.98 16.52
C VAL A 352 5.84 23.35 15.14
N MET A 353 4.70 23.10 14.48
CA MET A 353 4.67 22.54 13.12
C MET A 353 5.40 23.42 12.10
N PHE A 354 5.25 24.75 12.17
CA PHE A 354 5.85 25.65 11.19
C PHE A 354 7.35 25.86 11.41
N TYR A 355 7.79 26.14 12.64
CA TYR A 355 9.20 26.46 12.90
C TYR A 355 10.13 25.24 12.82
N THR A 356 9.57 24.03 12.85
CA THR A 356 10.35 22.79 12.67
C THR A 356 10.53 22.39 11.21
N LEU A 357 9.95 23.12 10.25
CA LEU A 357 10.00 22.80 8.81
C LEU A 357 11.41 22.82 8.21
N ASP A 358 12.25 23.77 8.62
CA ASP A 358 13.62 23.92 8.12
C ASP A 358 14.61 23.04 8.92
N SER A 359 14.14 22.23 9.88
CA SER A 359 15.01 21.37 10.67
C SER A 359 15.56 20.22 9.83
N SER A 360 16.88 20.03 9.86
CA SER A 360 17.54 18.94 9.11
C SER A 360 17.21 17.54 9.65
N ASN A 361 16.69 17.47 10.88
CA ASN A 361 16.32 16.24 11.57
C ASN A 361 15.27 16.54 12.65
N GLU A 362 14.68 15.50 13.25
CA GLU A 362 13.62 15.66 14.25
C GLU A 362 14.11 16.11 15.63
N ALA A 363 15.43 16.28 15.83
CA ALA A 363 15.95 16.85 17.08
C ALA A 363 15.59 18.34 17.22
N GLY A 364 15.28 19.03 16.12
CA GLY A 364 14.75 20.40 16.18
C GLY A 364 13.43 20.53 16.94
N LEU A 365 12.71 19.43 17.20
CA LEU A 365 11.53 19.41 18.06
C LEU A 365 11.86 19.52 19.56
N ASP A 366 13.10 19.23 19.96
CA ASP A 366 13.53 19.31 21.36
C ASP A 366 13.56 20.77 21.86
N ASP A 367 13.82 21.72 20.96
CA ASP A 367 13.78 23.16 21.25
C ASP A 367 12.36 23.62 21.67
N PHE A 368 11.34 22.84 21.32
CA PHE A 368 9.93 23.10 21.60
C PHE A 368 9.38 22.21 22.72
N LEU A 369 10.23 21.64 23.57
CA LEU A 369 9.78 20.74 24.63
C LEU A 369 8.78 21.42 25.59
N ALA A 370 9.03 22.67 25.93
CA ALA A 370 8.11 23.46 26.76
C ALA A 370 6.74 23.62 26.08
N ASP A 371 6.71 23.84 24.76
CA ASP A 371 5.46 23.92 24.00
C ASP A 371 4.72 22.58 23.99
N PHE A 372 5.43 21.44 23.86
CA PHE A 372 4.81 20.11 23.97
C PHE A 372 4.18 19.88 25.34
N SER A 373 4.86 20.25 26.43
CA SER A 373 4.29 20.17 27.77
C SER A 373 3.05 21.04 27.93
N LEU A 374 3.06 22.26 27.37
CA LEU A 374 1.90 23.14 27.37
C LEU A 374 0.73 22.58 26.55
N ILE A 375 1.00 22.01 25.37
CA ILE A 375 0.00 21.33 24.53
C ILE A 375 -0.71 20.24 25.34
N VAL A 376 0.05 19.37 26.01
CA VAL A 376 -0.50 18.28 26.82
C VAL A 376 -1.29 18.81 28.02
N ALA A 377 -0.79 19.84 28.70
CA ALA A 377 -1.47 20.48 29.82
C ALA A 377 -2.81 21.12 29.43
N ASP A 378 -2.84 21.86 28.30
CA ASP A 378 -4.06 22.48 27.78
C ASP A 378 -5.08 21.44 27.34
N CYS A 379 -4.65 20.35 26.68
CA CYS A 379 -5.52 19.23 26.36
C CYS A 379 -6.12 18.58 27.61
N LYS A 380 -5.32 18.37 28.65
CA LYS A 380 -5.80 17.82 29.92
C LYS A 380 -6.85 18.72 30.56
N LYS A 381 -6.60 20.03 30.61
CA LYS A 381 -7.56 21.03 31.12
C LYS A 381 -8.89 20.98 30.35
N LEU A 382 -8.83 20.91 29.02
CA LEU A 382 -10.03 20.82 28.17
C LEU A 382 -10.82 19.53 28.42
N VAL A 383 -10.15 18.38 28.52
CA VAL A 383 -10.79 17.09 28.83
C VAL A 383 -11.46 17.13 30.21
N GLU A 384 -10.81 17.70 31.23
CA GLU A 384 -11.38 17.87 32.56
C GLU A 384 -12.60 18.81 32.55
N MET A 385 -12.53 19.92 31.82
CA MET A 385 -13.63 20.87 31.66
C MET A 385 -14.86 20.23 30.99
N ASP A 386 -14.64 19.40 29.96
CA ASP A 386 -15.72 18.69 29.25
C ASP A 386 -16.39 17.61 30.11
N ILE A 387 -15.64 16.94 31.00
CA ILE A 387 -16.18 15.96 31.95
C ILE A 387 -17.12 16.64 32.96
N HIS A 388 -16.73 17.83 33.44
CA HIS A 388 -17.48 18.55 34.47
C HIS A 388 -18.62 19.39 33.91
N ASN A 389 -18.54 19.83 32.66
CA ASN A 389 -19.52 20.72 32.06
C ASN A 389 -19.63 20.45 30.53
N PRO A 390 -20.28 19.35 30.11
CA PRO A 390 -20.33 18.97 28.70
C PRO A 390 -21.00 20.11 27.92
N PRO A 391 -20.31 20.75 26.95
CA PRO A 391 -20.84 21.94 26.31
C PRO A 391 -22.13 21.59 25.56
N LEU A 392 -23.25 22.08 26.09
CA LEU A 392 -24.47 22.28 25.33
C LEU A 392 -24.15 23.29 24.22
N LYS A 393 -23.67 22.80 23.08
CA LYS A 393 -23.50 23.54 21.81
C LYS A 393 -22.81 24.91 21.98
N SER A 394 -21.48 24.93 22.11
CA SER A 394 -20.72 26.18 21.94
C SER A 394 -19.49 25.94 21.05
N LEU A 395 -19.71 26.17 19.76
CA LEU A 395 -18.78 26.61 18.71
C LEU A 395 -17.67 25.68 18.17
N ASN A 396 -17.93 25.29 16.92
CA ASN A 396 -17.10 24.76 15.83
C ASN A 396 -16.39 23.41 15.99
N THR A 397 -16.97 22.47 15.25
CA THR A 397 -16.57 21.12 14.79
C THR A 397 -15.15 20.95 14.23
N HIS A 398 -14.30 21.97 14.30
CA HIS A 398 -13.02 21.99 13.61
C HIS A 398 -11.82 21.86 14.57
N LEU A 399 -11.86 22.46 15.76
CA LEU A 399 -10.73 22.47 16.69
C LEU A 399 -11.04 21.56 17.88
N GLY A 400 -10.22 20.55 18.10
CA GLY A 400 -10.45 19.46 19.03
C GLY A 400 -9.15 18.95 19.65
N VAL A 401 -9.25 18.10 20.67
CA VAL A 401 -8.09 17.65 21.46
C VAL A 401 -7.36 16.46 20.85
N LEU A 402 -7.99 15.70 19.93
CA LEU A 402 -7.34 14.52 19.34
C LEU A 402 -6.13 14.86 18.46
N PRO A 403 -6.18 15.83 17.51
CA PRO A 403 -5.02 16.14 16.67
C PRO A 403 -3.81 16.67 17.47
N PRO A 404 -3.96 17.61 18.43
CA PRO A 404 -2.85 18.05 19.28
C PRO A 404 -2.24 16.94 20.13
N LEU A 405 -3.07 16.09 20.74
CA LEU A 405 -2.59 14.95 21.53
C LEU A 405 -1.89 13.92 20.64
N PHE A 406 -2.43 13.62 19.45
CA PHE A 406 -1.77 12.74 18.47
C PHE A 406 -0.43 13.32 18.02
N PHE A 407 -0.38 14.63 17.75
CA PHE A 407 0.86 15.32 17.40
C PHE A 407 1.90 15.23 18.53
N ALA A 408 1.52 15.53 19.77
CA ALA A 408 2.40 15.40 20.93
C ALA A 408 2.87 13.94 21.13
N ALA A 409 1.94 12.98 21.09
CA ALA A 409 2.24 11.56 21.25
C ALA A 409 3.13 10.99 20.13
N THR A 410 3.08 11.52 18.90
CA THR A 410 3.87 10.98 17.78
C THR A 410 5.12 11.79 17.46
N ARG A 411 5.22 13.05 17.89
CA ARG A 411 6.34 13.94 17.56
C ARG A 411 7.24 14.31 18.73
N CYS A 412 6.71 14.39 19.96
CA CYS A 412 7.51 14.74 21.13
C CYS A 412 8.54 13.64 21.44
N ARG A 413 9.79 14.04 21.67
CA ARG A 413 10.88 13.10 21.99
C ARG A 413 11.03 12.85 23.49
N GLN A 414 10.38 13.60 24.37
CA GLN A 414 10.46 13.34 25.81
C GLN A 414 9.42 12.27 26.18
N TRP A 415 9.90 11.15 26.73
CA TRP A 415 9.07 10.01 27.08
C TRP A 415 7.87 10.38 27.96
N GLY A 416 8.11 11.14 29.03
CA GLY A 416 7.06 11.50 29.99
C GLY A 416 5.90 12.26 29.35
N VAL A 417 6.21 13.32 28.59
CA VAL A 417 5.19 14.16 27.92
C VAL A 417 4.46 13.35 26.84
N ARG A 418 5.18 12.48 26.13
CA ARG A 418 4.63 11.64 25.08
C ARG A 418 3.66 10.59 25.62
N HIS A 419 4.03 9.88 26.68
CA HIS A 419 3.18 8.89 27.33
C HIS A 419 1.99 9.52 28.05
N GLU A 420 2.16 10.72 28.61
CA GLU A 420 1.03 11.50 29.12
C GLU A 420 0.05 11.86 28.00
N ALA A 421 0.54 12.32 26.84
CA ALA A 421 -0.31 12.58 25.67
C ALA A 421 -1.03 11.31 25.18
N LEU A 422 -0.33 10.17 25.17
CA LEU A 422 -0.87 8.87 24.77
C LEU A 422 -1.98 8.40 25.72
N GLN A 423 -1.77 8.54 27.03
CA GLN A 423 -2.78 8.23 28.03
C GLN A 423 -4.01 9.13 27.91
N LEU A 424 -3.81 10.44 27.69
CA LEU A 424 -4.91 11.38 27.47
C LEU A 424 -5.69 11.09 26.18
N LEU A 425 -5.04 10.62 25.10
CA LEU A 425 -5.74 10.17 23.89
C LEU A 425 -6.74 9.06 24.20
N HIS A 426 -6.32 8.08 25.00
CA HIS A 426 -7.18 6.97 25.43
C HIS A 426 -8.33 7.47 26.31
N ASP A 427 -8.03 8.37 27.25
CA ASP A 427 -8.98 8.80 28.28
C ASP A 427 -9.99 9.84 27.80
N ALA A 428 -9.67 10.59 26.74
CA ALA A 428 -10.57 11.61 26.18
C ALA A 428 -11.92 11.04 25.71
N ARG A 429 -11.95 9.81 25.17
CA ARG A 429 -13.18 9.11 24.73
C ARG A 429 -14.09 9.95 23.80
N VAL A 430 -13.50 10.79 22.96
CA VAL A 430 -14.20 11.66 22.00
C VAL A 430 -14.10 11.13 20.56
N SER A 431 -14.88 11.73 19.66
CA SER A 431 -14.81 11.51 18.21
C SER A 431 -14.77 12.85 17.49
N GLU A 432 -13.71 13.09 16.71
CA GLU A 432 -13.41 14.35 16.04
C GLU A 432 -13.02 14.09 14.58
N ARG A 433 -13.66 14.78 13.62
CA ARG A 433 -13.31 14.71 12.18
C ARG A 433 -13.18 13.27 11.62
N GLY A 434 -14.01 12.33 12.11
CA GLY A 434 -13.98 10.92 11.70
C GLY A 434 -12.94 10.05 12.41
N TRP A 435 -12.11 10.64 13.27
CA TRP A 435 -11.20 9.94 14.17
C TRP A 435 -11.85 9.76 15.53
N THR A 436 -11.74 8.56 16.09
CA THR A 436 -12.09 8.30 17.48
C THR A 436 -10.83 8.29 18.34
N SER A 437 -10.97 8.62 19.62
CA SER A 437 -9.92 8.43 20.63
C SER A 437 -9.25 7.05 20.52
N CYS A 438 -10.03 5.98 20.31
CA CYS A 438 -9.48 4.63 20.21
C CYS A 438 -8.64 4.41 18.95
N ILE A 439 -9.04 4.94 17.79
CA ILE A 439 -8.26 4.84 16.54
C ILE A 439 -6.97 5.66 16.67
N ALA A 440 -7.09 6.91 17.12
CA ALA A 440 -5.95 7.81 17.32
C ALA A 440 -4.95 7.22 18.32
N PHE A 441 -5.43 6.71 19.46
CA PHE A 441 -4.61 6.02 20.45
C PHE A 441 -3.93 4.79 19.87
N THR A 442 -4.65 3.92 19.15
CA THR A 442 -4.06 2.67 18.61
C THR A 442 -2.94 2.98 17.62
N ILE A 443 -3.13 3.97 16.75
CA ILE A 443 -2.12 4.38 15.76
C ILE A 443 -0.94 5.07 16.46
N ALA A 444 -1.20 6.01 17.36
CA ALA A 444 -0.14 6.69 18.11
C ALA A 444 0.66 5.71 18.97
N LYS A 445 -0.03 4.78 19.64
CA LYS A 445 0.57 3.70 20.42
C LYS A 445 1.44 2.81 19.54
N PHE A 446 0.96 2.41 18.35
CA PHE A 446 1.80 1.66 17.41
C PHE A 446 3.07 2.43 17.07
N VAL A 447 2.98 3.73 16.76
CA VAL A 447 4.17 4.56 16.48
C VAL A 447 5.11 4.62 17.69
N VAL A 448 4.57 4.88 18.89
CA VAL A 448 5.35 4.94 20.14
C VAL A 448 6.01 3.60 20.45
N ASP A 449 5.25 2.50 20.41
CA ASP A 449 5.75 1.14 20.65
C ASP A 449 6.84 0.76 19.64
N GLN A 450 6.66 1.06 18.34
CA GLN A 450 7.70 0.80 17.33
C GLN A 450 8.98 1.62 17.58
N GLU A 451 8.84 2.85 18.04
CA GLU A 451 10.00 3.69 18.38
C GLU A 451 10.66 3.28 19.72
N GLU A 452 9.92 2.65 20.64
CA GLU A 452 10.37 2.28 21.99
C GLU A 452 10.79 0.81 22.14
N ASP A 453 10.26 -0.11 21.34
CA ASP A 453 10.57 -1.55 21.40
C ASP A 453 12.06 -1.83 21.16
N ILE A 454 12.74 -0.97 20.38
CA ILE A 454 14.18 -1.02 20.15
C ILE A 454 14.98 -0.73 21.45
N LEU A 455 14.40 0.03 22.39
CA LEU A 455 15.05 0.47 23.64
C LEU A 455 14.93 -0.54 24.77
N ASN A 456 13.87 -1.36 24.81
CA ASN A 456 13.71 -2.45 25.79
C ASN A 456 14.79 -3.54 25.66
N VAL A 457 15.48 -3.60 24.51
CA VAL A 457 16.62 -4.51 24.26
C VAL A 457 17.93 -3.97 24.85
N LEU A 458 18.02 -2.67 25.17
CA LEU A 458 19.23 -1.96 25.62
C LEU A 458 19.30 -1.77 27.15
N ALA A 459 18.26 -2.17 27.90
CA ALA A 459 18.05 -1.82 29.31
C ALA A 459 19.00 -2.49 30.34
N GLU A 460 20.08 -3.14 29.92
CA GLU A 460 21.09 -3.68 30.84
C GLU A 460 22.19 -2.65 31.20
N ASP A 461 22.29 -1.51 30.49
CA ASP A 461 23.30 -0.47 30.70
C ASP A 461 22.73 0.85 31.29
N TYR A 462 23.48 1.47 32.22
CA TYR A 462 23.11 2.73 32.91
C TYR A 462 22.86 3.94 31.97
N GLU A 463 23.37 3.88 30.73
CA GLU A 463 23.16 4.87 29.67
C GLU A 463 21.76 4.73 29.03
N ALA A 464 21.17 3.54 29.03
CA ALA A 464 19.84 3.29 28.45
C ALA A 464 18.74 4.06 29.18
N ASP A 465 18.88 4.29 30.48
CA ASP A 465 17.94 5.05 31.31
C ASP A 465 17.89 6.55 30.93
N GLN A 466 18.99 7.10 30.40
CA GLN A 466 19.01 8.47 29.85
C GLN A 466 18.41 8.54 28.45
N VAL A 467 18.60 7.50 27.64
CA VAL A 467 18.00 7.36 26.30
C VAL A 467 16.47 7.16 26.42
N ILE A 468 16.01 6.39 27.41
CA ILE A 468 14.59 6.24 27.78
C ILE A 468 13.95 7.57 28.18
N ARG A 469 14.71 8.57 28.65
CA ARG A 469 14.15 9.89 28.98
C ARG A 469 13.95 10.80 27.76
N ARG A 470 14.63 10.52 26.64
CA ARG A 470 14.59 11.29 25.38
C ARG A 470 14.33 10.38 24.18
N ILE A 471 13.20 9.68 24.22
CA ILE A 471 12.74 8.76 23.18
C ILE A 471 12.22 9.52 21.95
N ARG A 472 13.11 9.62 20.97
CA ARG A 472 12.82 9.39 19.54
C ARG A 472 14.13 8.98 18.93
N LEU A 473 14.25 7.70 18.56
CA LEU A 473 15.47 7.14 17.96
C LEU A 473 15.73 7.86 16.64
N HIS A 474 16.66 8.81 16.66
CA HIS A 474 16.99 9.63 15.50
C HIS A 474 18.46 9.51 15.06
N SER A 475 19.29 8.82 15.85
CA SER A 475 20.60 8.24 15.49
C SER A 475 21.39 7.95 16.77
N ILE A 476 22.00 6.77 16.83
CA ILE A 476 23.15 6.44 17.68
C ILE A 476 24.31 6.26 16.70
N LYS A 477 25.44 6.91 16.96
CA LYS A 477 26.56 6.94 16.01
C LYS A 477 27.51 5.78 16.31
N LEU A 478 27.44 4.71 15.51
CA LEU A 478 28.37 3.58 15.51
C LEU A 478 28.56 3.11 14.07
N SER A 479 29.80 3.18 13.59
CA SER A 479 30.17 3.02 12.17
C SER A 479 30.06 1.58 11.69
N ASN A 480 29.10 1.28 10.80
CA ASN A 480 29.14 0.19 9.81
C ASN A 480 28.17 0.48 8.65
N ASP A 481 28.71 0.64 7.44
CA ASP A 481 27.99 0.98 6.21
C ASP A 481 27.08 -0.18 5.73
N SER A 482 25.79 0.07 5.51
CA SER A 482 24.81 -0.90 4.96
C SER A 482 24.25 -0.46 3.60
N HIS A 483 24.09 -1.39 2.68
CA HIS A 483 23.67 -1.11 1.30
C HIS A 483 22.56 -2.08 0.87
N GLN A 484 21.57 -1.58 0.14
CA GLN A 484 20.52 -2.37 -0.49
C GLN A 484 20.66 -2.33 -2.01
N ALA A 485 20.67 -3.52 -2.62
CA ALA A 485 20.77 -3.69 -4.06
C ALA A 485 19.63 -4.59 -4.60
N PHE A 486 19.28 -4.39 -5.87
CA PHE A 486 18.50 -5.35 -6.64
C PHE A 486 19.42 -6.03 -7.65
N VAL A 487 19.48 -7.35 -7.60
CA VAL A 487 20.40 -8.17 -8.40
C VAL A 487 19.65 -8.84 -9.56
N PHE A 488 20.36 -9.10 -10.65
CA PHE A 488 19.86 -9.62 -11.93
C PHE A 488 18.97 -8.67 -12.73
N THR A 489 19.09 -7.37 -12.47
CA THR A 489 18.42 -6.35 -13.27
C THR A 489 19.24 -5.05 -13.33
N PRO A 490 19.16 -4.30 -14.43
CA PRO A 490 19.58 -2.89 -14.46
C PRO A 490 18.47 -1.93 -13.98
N GLU A 491 17.21 -2.36 -13.91
CA GLU A 491 16.06 -1.50 -13.63
C GLU A 491 15.76 -1.38 -12.13
N LYS A 492 15.37 -0.19 -11.68
CA LYS A 492 15.01 0.05 -10.28
C LYS A 492 13.72 -0.70 -9.92
N PHE A 493 13.67 -1.32 -8.73
CA PHE A 493 12.53 -2.07 -8.18
C PHE A 493 12.16 -3.37 -8.94
N GLN A 494 12.93 -3.76 -9.96
CA GLN A 494 12.89 -5.09 -10.57
C GLN A 494 13.97 -5.98 -9.93
N GLY A 495 14.10 -7.25 -10.33
CA GLY A 495 15.17 -8.12 -9.85
C GLY A 495 14.96 -8.73 -8.47
N ASN A 496 16.01 -9.36 -7.93
CA ASN A 496 16.01 -9.99 -6.61
C ASN A 496 16.66 -9.07 -5.55
N PRO A 497 15.93 -8.61 -4.51
CA PRO A 497 16.49 -7.73 -3.49
C PRO A 497 17.56 -8.41 -2.63
N LEU A 498 18.62 -7.68 -2.30
CA LEU A 498 19.72 -8.12 -1.46
C LEU A 498 20.11 -7.02 -0.48
N ALA A 499 20.23 -7.37 0.80
CA ALA A 499 20.89 -6.53 1.81
C ALA A 499 22.36 -6.92 1.92
N LEU A 500 23.26 -5.94 1.82
CA LEU A 500 24.70 -6.09 2.02
C LEU A 500 25.15 -5.23 3.19
N VAL A 501 25.73 -5.87 4.19
CA VAL A 501 26.28 -5.23 5.38
C VAL A 501 27.80 -5.31 5.32
N SER A 502 28.48 -4.16 5.31
CA SER A 502 29.93 -4.11 5.44
C SER A 502 30.31 -4.30 6.91
N VAL A 503 31.22 -5.24 7.19
CA VAL A 503 31.66 -5.57 8.55
C VAL A 503 33.13 -5.23 8.71
N HIS A 504 33.40 -4.32 9.65
CA HIS A 504 34.75 -3.91 10.00
C HIS A 504 35.25 -4.66 11.25
N GLY A 505 36.39 -5.35 11.14
CA GLY A 505 36.96 -6.16 12.23
C GLY A 505 36.03 -7.28 12.72
N ASN A 506 35.96 -7.49 14.05
CA ASN A 506 35.09 -8.49 14.69
C ASN A 506 33.79 -7.89 15.24
N ALA A 507 33.28 -6.80 14.64
CA ALA A 507 32.20 -6.00 15.21
C ALA A 507 30.87 -6.74 15.41
N LEU A 508 30.61 -7.84 14.67
CA LEU A 508 29.33 -8.56 14.74
C LEU A 508 29.50 -10.05 15.05
N SER A 509 28.80 -10.52 16.09
CA SER A 509 28.70 -11.96 16.40
C SER A 509 27.81 -12.71 15.40
N GLN A 510 27.99 -14.03 15.29
CA GLN A 510 27.13 -14.89 14.45
C GLN A 510 25.63 -14.74 14.80
N LYS A 511 25.31 -14.71 16.10
CA LYS A 511 23.94 -14.52 16.59
C LYS A 511 23.34 -13.19 16.13
N ARG A 512 24.15 -12.12 16.13
CA ARG A 512 23.72 -10.78 15.69
C ARG A 512 23.49 -10.71 14.18
N LYS A 513 24.39 -11.32 13.39
CA LYS A 513 24.21 -11.44 11.92
C LYS A 513 22.92 -12.16 11.57
N ALA A 514 22.64 -13.27 12.25
CA ALA A 514 21.38 -14.01 12.08
C ALA A 514 20.13 -13.20 12.47
N GLN A 515 20.22 -12.35 13.52
CA GLN A 515 19.13 -11.44 13.89
C GLN A 515 18.90 -10.35 12.84
N LEU A 516 19.98 -9.74 12.33
CA LEU A 516 19.89 -8.72 11.29
C LEU A 516 19.30 -9.29 9.99
N ALA A 517 19.69 -10.50 9.60
CA ALA A 517 19.11 -11.16 8.44
C ALA A 517 17.59 -11.39 8.59
N ARG A 518 17.13 -11.79 9.79
CA ARG A 518 15.69 -11.89 10.11
C ARG A 518 14.96 -10.55 10.05
N GLU A 519 15.64 -9.46 10.38
CA GLU A 519 15.06 -8.12 10.38
C GLU A 519 14.89 -7.58 8.95
N PHE A 520 15.88 -7.78 8.07
CA PHE A 520 15.81 -7.34 6.68
C PHE A 520 14.70 -8.05 5.87
N LYS A 521 14.35 -9.29 6.24
CA LYS A 521 13.31 -10.12 5.58
C LYS A 521 13.49 -10.26 4.06
N TYR A 522 14.73 -10.20 3.58
CA TYR A 522 15.07 -10.60 2.23
C TYR A 522 15.43 -12.08 2.20
N SER A 523 15.33 -12.70 1.02
CA SER A 523 15.67 -14.12 0.83
C SER A 523 17.07 -14.41 1.38
N GLU A 524 18.00 -13.48 1.16
CA GLU A 524 19.33 -13.50 1.74
C GLU A 524 19.82 -12.10 2.16
N THR A 525 20.62 -12.08 3.22
CA THR A 525 21.42 -10.94 3.68
C THR A 525 22.88 -11.36 3.72
N VAL A 526 23.78 -10.50 3.22
CA VAL A 526 25.22 -10.77 3.23
C VAL A 526 26.01 -9.87 4.15
N PHE A 527 27.03 -10.44 4.77
CA PHE A 527 28.00 -9.74 5.60
C PHE A 527 29.37 -9.83 4.94
N LEU A 528 29.83 -8.72 4.37
CA LEU A 528 31.11 -8.60 3.70
C LEU A 528 32.14 -8.01 4.65
N HIS A 529 33.17 -8.80 4.98
CA HIS A 529 34.22 -8.36 5.89
C HIS A 529 35.34 -7.60 5.18
N ASP A 530 36.10 -6.87 5.98
CA ASP A 530 37.37 -6.32 5.51
C ASP A 530 38.34 -7.39 5.03
N ALA A 531 39.06 -7.06 3.96
CA ALA A 531 40.16 -7.89 3.51
C ALA A 531 41.25 -7.87 4.59
N PRO A 532 41.84 -9.02 4.98
CA PRO A 532 42.89 -9.04 5.99
C PRO A 532 44.16 -8.26 5.58
N GLY A 533 44.32 -8.00 4.28
CA GLY A 533 45.34 -7.12 3.73
C GLY A 533 45.12 -6.85 2.23
N PRO A 534 45.90 -5.95 1.62
CA PRO A 534 45.82 -5.67 0.18
C PRO A 534 46.01 -6.93 -0.67
N GLY A 535 45.10 -7.16 -1.62
CA GLY A 535 45.12 -8.33 -2.51
C GLY A 535 44.67 -9.66 -1.88
N GLN A 536 44.29 -9.67 -0.59
CA GLN A 536 43.72 -10.85 0.05
C GLN A 536 42.19 -10.92 -0.12
N PRO A 537 41.61 -12.14 -0.21
CA PRO A 537 40.18 -12.31 -0.42
C PRO A 537 39.38 -11.83 0.80
N ARG A 538 38.27 -11.12 0.54
CA ARG A 538 37.30 -10.74 1.58
C ARG A 538 36.45 -11.94 1.98
N LEU A 539 36.15 -12.06 3.26
CA LEU A 539 35.19 -13.04 3.77
C LEU A 539 33.77 -12.54 3.48
N LEU A 540 32.93 -13.40 2.91
CA LEU A 540 31.52 -13.16 2.68
C LEU A 540 30.70 -14.26 3.36
N GLU A 541 29.85 -13.86 4.29
CA GLU A 541 28.87 -14.74 4.93
C GLU A 541 27.47 -14.43 4.41
N ILE A 542 26.66 -15.46 4.21
CA ILE A 542 25.35 -15.37 3.56
C ILE A 542 24.31 -15.97 4.51
N PHE A 543 23.29 -15.20 4.89
CA PHE A 543 22.24 -15.64 5.80
C PHE A 543 20.88 -15.59 5.13
N THR A 544 20.03 -16.56 5.41
CA THR A 544 18.62 -16.59 4.98
C THR A 544 17.75 -15.67 5.84
N GLU A 545 16.49 -15.47 5.42
CA GLU A 545 15.46 -14.78 6.23
C GLU A 545 15.20 -15.44 7.60
N THR A 546 15.52 -16.72 7.80
CA THR A 546 15.38 -17.41 9.09
C THR A 546 16.60 -17.19 10.00
N GLY A 547 17.68 -16.65 9.44
CA GLY A 547 18.97 -16.47 10.10
C GLY A 547 19.89 -17.70 10.03
N GLU A 548 19.61 -18.64 9.14
CA GLU A 548 20.50 -19.76 8.84
C GLU A 548 21.60 -19.33 7.85
N GLU A 549 22.84 -19.75 8.09
CA GLU A 549 23.96 -19.37 7.22
C GLU A 549 24.14 -20.38 6.07
N LEU A 550 24.06 -19.89 4.84
CA LEU A 550 24.23 -20.69 3.62
C LEU A 550 25.70 -20.75 3.18
N PRO A 551 26.14 -21.90 2.62
CA PRO A 551 27.49 -22.03 2.09
C PRO A 551 27.72 -21.23 0.81
N PHE A 552 26.67 -21.08 -0.01
CA PHE A 552 26.69 -20.43 -1.32
C PHE A 552 25.28 -19.99 -1.72
N ALA A 553 25.18 -18.82 -2.35
CA ALA A 553 23.98 -18.37 -3.05
C ALA A 553 24.37 -17.47 -4.23
N GLY A 554 23.66 -17.60 -5.36
CA GLY A 554 24.04 -16.95 -6.61
C GLY A 554 23.90 -15.42 -6.60
N HIS A 555 22.68 -14.91 -6.40
CA HIS A 555 22.44 -13.47 -6.42
C HIS A 555 23.20 -12.70 -5.32
N PRO A 556 23.42 -13.25 -4.11
CA PRO A 556 24.20 -12.57 -3.08
C PRO A 556 25.65 -12.33 -3.51
N ILE A 557 26.28 -13.29 -4.21
CA ILE A 557 27.64 -13.15 -4.72
C ILE A 557 27.70 -12.11 -5.84
N ILE A 558 26.75 -12.13 -6.78
CA ILE A 558 26.72 -11.18 -7.89
C ILE A 558 26.49 -9.75 -7.37
N GLY A 559 25.57 -9.55 -6.42
CA GLY A 559 25.36 -8.25 -5.78
C GLY A 559 26.59 -7.75 -5.02
N THR A 560 27.27 -8.65 -4.29
CA THR A 560 28.52 -8.32 -3.59
C THR A 560 29.64 -7.94 -4.56
N ALA A 561 29.77 -8.63 -5.70
CA ALA A 561 30.76 -8.30 -6.71
C ALA A 561 30.54 -6.88 -7.27
N HIS A 562 29.29 -6.52 -7.60
CA HIS A 562 28.94 -5.16 -8.00
C HIS A 562 29.31 -4.12 -6.95
N TYR A 563 29.12 -4.44 -5.66
CA TYR A 563 29.49 -3.54 -4.58
C TYR A 563 31.01 -3.32 -4.50
N ILE A 564 31.80 -4.40 -4.52
CA ILE A 564 33.27 -4.33 -4.43
C ILE A 564 33.86 -3.49 -5.56
N PHE A 565 33.56 -3.84 -6.82
CA PHE A 565 34.21 -3.22 -7.97
C PHE A 565 33.76 -1.78 -8.24
N ASN A 566 32.54 -1.40 -7.84
CA ASN A 566 32.06 -0.03 -8.05
C ASN A 566 32.38 0.92 -6.89
N PHE A 567 32.45 0.41 -5.65
CA PHE A 567 32.49 1.28 -4.47
C PHE A 567 33.76 1.14 -3.62
N LEU A 568 34.31 -0.07 -3.49
CA LEU A 568 35.52 -0.29 -2.68
C LEU A 568 36.79 -0.15 -3.50
N GLU A 569 36.81 -0.77 -4.68
CA GLU A 569 37.94 -0.77 -5.60
C GLU A 569 37.67 0.27 -6.71
N LYS A 570 37.67 1.57 -6.37
CA LYS A 570 37.55 2.65 -7.36
C LYS A 570 38.77 2.62 -8.31
N ILE A 571 38.60 2.10 -9.52
CA ILE A 571 39.71 1.90 -10.45
C ILE A 571 39.53 2.76 -11.71
N ASN A 572 40.65 3.34 -12.17
CA ASN A 572 40.75 4.15 -13.39
C ASN A 572 40.50 3.30 -14.63
N TYR A 573 39.47 3.67 -15.40
CA TYR A 573 39.15 3.08 -16.69
C TYR A 573 40.11 3.60 -17.77
N ASP A 574 40.75 2.69 -18.51
CA ASP A 574 41.46 3.02 -19.75
C ASP A 574 40.54 2.73 -20.96
N PRO A 575 40.06 3.77 -21.68
CA PRO A 575 39.20 3.60 -22.85
C PRO A 575 39.80 2.78 -24.00
N ALA A 576 41.12 2.54 -24.01
CA ALA A 576 41.82 1.84 -25.08
C ALA A 576 41.73 0.30 -25.02
N SER A 577 41.30 -0.29 -23.89
CA SER A 577 41.24 -1.76 -23.67
C SER A 577 39.80 -2.26 -23.41
N ARG A 578 38.89 -1.97 -24.34
CA ARG A 578 37.42 -2.19 -24.23
C ARG A 578 36.96 -3.64 -23.97
N ASP A 579 37.71 -4.66 -24.41
CA ASP A 579 37.31 -6.08 -24.30
C ASP A 579 38.22 -6.95 -23.40
N THR A 580 39.37 -6.43 -22.96
CA THR A 580 40.43 -7.22 -22.30
C THR A 580 40.65 -6.89 -20.82
N GLN A 581 40.17 -5.77 -20.30
CA GLN A 581 40.23 -5.48 -18.86
C GLN A 581 39.09 -6.17 -18.11
N LYS A 582 39.26 -7.46 -17.82
CA LYS A 582 38.47 -8.15 -16.79
C LYS A 582 39.10 -7.87 -15.44
N GLN A 583 38.38 -7.18 -14.56
CA GLN A 583 38.77 -7.09 -13.15
C GLN A 583 38.41 -8.41 -12.49
N THR A 584 39.31 -8.96 -11.69
CA THR A 584 39.08 -10.20 -10.97
C THR A 584 39.57 -10.09 -9.54
N THR A 585 38.77 -10.61 -8.62
CA THR A 585 39.15 -10.83 -7.24
C THR A 585 38.52 -12.14 -6.76
N THR A 586 38.80 -12.54 -5.53
CA THR A 586 38.26 -13.76 -4.95
C THR A 586 37.52 -13.45 -3.66
N LEU A 587 36.32 -13.99 -3.51
CA LEU A 587 35.58 -14.02 -2.25
C LEU A 587 35.86 -15.33 -1.52
N LEU A 588 36.00 -15.28 -0.20
CA LEU A 588 36.03 -16.46 0.64
C LEU A 588 34.63 -16.68 1.23
N THR A 589 34.01 -17.81 0.93
CA THR A 589 32.74 -18.24 1.54
C THR A 589 32.91 -19.61 2.21
N LYS A 590 31.86 -20.09 2.88
CA LYS A 590 31.79 -21.47 3.41
C LYS A 590 31.93 -22.55 2.31
N ALA A 591 31.55 -22.25 1.06
CA ALA A 591 31.78 -23.13 -0.08
C ALA A 591 33.22 -23.08 -0.64
N GLY A 592 34.08 -22.22 -0.08
CA GLY A 592 35.48 -22.06 -0.47
C GLY A 592 35.76 -20.75 -1.19
N ARG A 593 36.79 -20.76 -2.03
CA ARG A 593 37.22 -19.59 -2.81
C ARG A 593 36.36 -19.45 -4.06
N ILE A 594 35.74 -18.29 -4.22
CA ILE A 594 34.86 -17.97 -5.35
C ILE A 594 35.47 -16.82 -6.15
N PRO A 595 36.07 -17.11 -7.32
CA PRO A 595 36.49 -16.08 -8.26
C PRO A 595 35.30 -15.25 -8.74
N ILE A 596 35.42 -13.93 -8.63
CA ILE A 596 34.47 -12.96 -9.16
C ILE A 596 35.12 -12.06 -10.20
N PHE A 597 34.32 -11.62 -11.15
CA PHE A 597 34.76 -10.83 -12.30
C PHE A 597 33.82 -9.65 -12.51
N TYR A 598 34.33 -8.55 -13.01
CA TYR A 598 33.52 -7.41 -13.41
C TYR A 598 33.97 -6.81 -14.73
N ASN A 599 32.99 -6.53 -15.58
CA ASN A 599 33.16 -5.80 -16.82
C ASN A 599 32.51 -4.41 -16.66
N PRO A 600 33.30 -3.33 -16.50
CA PRO A 600 32.77 -1.99 -16.27
C PRO A 600 32.02 -1.43 -17.48
N TYR A 601 32.42 -1.80 -18.71
CA TYR A 601 31.76 -1.34 -19.94
C TYR A 601 30.34 -1.92 -20.07
N ARG A 602 30.19 -3.23 -19.80
CA ARG A 602 28.88 -3.91 -19.89
C ARG A 602 28.03 -3.74 -18.63
N GLY A 603 28.63 -3.28 -17.53
CA GLY A 603 28.02 -3.23 -16.20
C GLY A 603 27.60 -4.62 -15.72
N VAL A 604 28.40 -5.65 -15.99
CA VAL A 604 28.08 -7.05 -15.68
C VAL A 604 29.11 -7.61 -14.70
N ALA A 605 28.64 -8.18 -13.60
CA ALA A 605 29.45 -8.99 -12.71
C ALA A 605 29.24 -10.47 -13.01
N ALA A 606 30.25 -11.28 -12.77
CA ALA A 606 30.19 -12.73 -12.92
C ALA A 606 30.94 -13.44 -11.78
N CYS A 607 30.59 -14.69 -11.51
CA CYS A 607 31.32 -15.54 -10.57
C CYS A 607 31.49 -16.95 -11.14
N ALA A 608 32.61 -17.59 -10.81
CA ALA A 608 32.81 -19.02 -11.05
C ALA A 608 32.11 -19.80 -9.93
N VAL A 609 31.06 -20.54 -10.30
CA VAL A 609 30.24 -21.28 -9.35
C VAL A 609 31.02 -22.52 -8.89
N PRO A 610 31.11 -22.82 -7.58
CA PRO A 610 31.69 -24.07 -7.11
C PRO A 610 30.89 -25.24 -7.68
N THR A 611 31.54 -26.13 -8.44
CA THR A 611 30.86 -27.24 -9.11
C THR A 611 31.13 -28.57 -8.41
N ASN A 612 30.07 -29.17 -7.88
CA ASN A 612 30.00 -30.61 -7.66
C ASN A 612 28.62 -31.05 -8.16
N PHE A 613 28.43 -30.95 -9.47
CA PHE A 613 27.13 -31.18 -10.10
C PHE A 613 26.81 -32.67 -10.09
N HIS A 614 25.63 -33.02 -9.59
CA HIS A 614 25.17 -34.40 -9.47
C HIS A 614 23.73 -34.53 -9.92
N ILE A 615 23.46 -35.54 -10.75
CA ILE A 615 22.11 -35.95 -11.14
C ILE A 615 21.75 -37.17 -10.30
N HIS A 616 20.67 -37.07 -9.54
CA HIS A 616 20.25 -38.14 -8.66
C HIS A 616 19.68 -39.33 -9.42
N SER A 617 19.82 -40.52 -8.84
CA SER A 617 19.25 -41.75 -9.43
C SER A 617 17.72 -41.75 -9.42
N LYS A 618 17.12 -41.09 -8.41
CA LYS A 618 15.68 -40.97 -8.21
C LYS A 618 15.11 -39.77 -8.97
N HIS A 619 13.86 -39.92 -9.41
CA HIS A 619 13.07 -38.90 -10.10
C HIS A 619 11.81 -38.58 -9.30
N VAL A 620 11.17 -37.45 -9.61
CA VAL A 620 9.93 -37.00 -8.98
C VAL A 620 8.79 -37.07 -9.98
N ASP A 621 7.78 -37.87 -9.66
CA ASP A 621 6.60 -38.02 -10.52
C ASP A 621 5.72 -36.77 -10.48
N ILE A 622 5.06 -36.46 -11.60
CA ILE A 622 4.14 -35.32 -11.74
C ILE A 622 3.04 -35.33 -10.67
N GLU A 623 2.62 -36.49 -10.18
CA GLU A 623 1.60 -36.65 -9.14
C GLU A 623 2.05 -36.04 -7.81
N LYS A 624 3.36 -36.11 -7.49
CA LYS A 624 3.93 -35.42 -6.32
C LYS A 624 3.94 -33.90 -6.54
N ILE A 625 4.22 -33.45 -7.76
CA ILE A 625 4.14 -32.02 -8.12
C ILE A 625 2.71 -31.50 -8.01
N ILE A 626 1.74 -32.24 -8.55
CA ILE A 626 0.30 -31.96 -8.49
C ILE A 626 -0.18 -31.87 -7.03
N THR A 627 0.33 -32.74 -6.15
CA THR A 627 0.01 -32.70 -4.71
C THR A 627 0.43 -31.38 -4.07
N THR A 628 1.59 -30.83 -4.49
CA THR A 628 2.07 -29.53 -4.01
C THR A 628 1.47 -28.33 -4.75
N GLN A 629 0.80 -28.54 -5.88
CA GLN A 629 0.24 -27.53 -6.77
C GLN A 629 -1.20 -27.91 -7.18
N PRO A 630 -2.16 -27.98 -6.23
CA PRO A 630 -3.50 -28.53 -6.47
C PRO A 630 -4.29 -27.79 -7.56
N GLN A 631 -4.05 -26.48 -7.72
CA GLN A 631 -4.68 -25.65 -8.75
C GLN A 631 -4.26 -26.02 -10.18
N VAL A 632 -3.19 -26.79 -10.36
CA VAL A 632 -2.81 -27.31 -11.68
C VAL A 632 -3.79 -28.41 -12.15
N GLN A 633 -4.50 -29.07 -11.23
CA GLN A 633 -5.46 -30.13 -11.58
C GLN A 633 -6.65 -29.66 -12.41
N ILE A 634 -7.00 -28.37 -12.31
CA ILE A 634 -8.10 -27.77 -13.07
C ILE A 634 -7.66 -27.25 -14.45
N VAL A 635 -6.37 -27.31 -14.77
CA VAL A 635 -5.85 -26.88 -16.07
C VAL A 635 -6.15 -27.98 -17.10
N PRO A 636 -6.86 -27.69 -18.21
CA PRO A 636 -7.29 -28.72 -19.17
C PRO A 636 -6.16 -29.58 -19.76
N THR A 637 -4.94 -29.05 -19.80
CA THR A 637 -3.76 -29.72 -20.35
C THR A 637 -3.02 -30.63 -19.36
N ILE A 638 -3.43 -30.69 -18.08
CA ILE A 638 -2.74 -31.51 -17.05
C ILE A 638 -2.69 -33.00 -17.37
N ASP A 639 -3.71 -33.53 -18.05
CA ASP A 639 -3.75 -34.95 -18.41
C ASP A 639 -2.65 -35.34 -19.42
N LYS A 640 -2.09 -34.37 -20.17
CA LYS A 640 -0.94 -34.59 -21.06
C LYS A 640 0.37 -34.80 -20.30
N GLU A 641 0.43 -34.36 -19.05
CA GLU A 641 1.62 -34.44 -18.21
C GLU A 641 1.63 -35.68 -17.31
N ARG A 642 0.47 -36.35 -17.11
CA ARG A 642 0.35 -37.54 -16.25
C ARG A 642 1.32 -38.64 -16.65
N GLY A 643 1.96 -39.26 -15.65
CA GLY A 643 2.97 -40.30 -15.87
C GLY A 643 4.35 -39.80 -16.29
N ARG A 644 4.57 -38.49 -16.42
CA ARG A 644 5.93 -37.93 -16.55
C ARG A 644 6.63 -37.91 -15.18
N SER A 645 7.95 -38.08 -15.21
CA SER A 645 8.82 -37.92 -14.06
C SER A 645 9.93 -36.91 -14.36
N PHE A 646 10.38 -36.23 -13.32
CA PHE A 646 11.29 -35.09 -13.40
C PHE A 646 12.60 -35.37 -12.66
N PRO A 647 13.74 -34.93 -13.21
CA PRO A 647 15.05 -35.17 -12.61
C PRO A 647 15.25 -34.34 -11.34
N LEU A 648 16.02 -34.92 -10.42
CA LEU A 648 16.57 -34.27 -9.25
C LEU A 648 18.05 -33.97 -9.50
N VAL A 649 18.46 -32.72 -9.31
CA VAL A 649 19.85 -32.31 -9.51
C VAL A 649 20.38 -31.50 -8.34
N SER A 650 21.64 -31.72 -8.00
CA SER A 650 22.36 -30.92 -7.00
C SER A 650 23.50 -30.18 -7.67
N ILE A 651 23.58 -28.86 -7.50
CA ILE A 651 24.70 -28.06 -8.02
C ILE A 651 25.92 -28.14 -7.10
N VAL A 652 25.66 -28.24 -5.79
CA VAL A 652 26.61 -28.45 -4.71
C VAL A 652 25.98 -29.33 -3.63
N LYS A 653 26.78 -29.91 -2.74
CA LYS A 653 26.25 -30.65 -1.59
C LYS A 653 25.39 -29.73 -0.72
N GLY A 654 24.21 -30.21 -0.33
CA GLY A 654 23.26 -29.46 0.50
C GLY A 654 22.30 -28.54 -0.26
N MET A 655 22.38 -28.48 -1.60
CA MET A 655 21.45 -27.69 -2.42
C MET A 655 20.98 -28.46 -3.66
N THR A 656 19.72 -28.90 -3.62
CA THR A 656 19.07 -29.75 -4.62
C THR A 656 17.84 -29.07 -5.22
N PHE A 657 17.59 -29.32 -6.50
CA PHE A 657 16.44 -28.81 -7.24
C PHE A 657 15.74 -29.93 -8.03
N VAL A 658 14.42 -29.94 -8.00
CA VAL A 658 13.59 -30.66 -8.97
C VAL A 658 13.46 -29.80 -10.22
N LEU A 659 13.76 -30.34 -11.41
CA LEU A 659 13.62 -29.58 -12.66
C LEU A 659 12.38 -30.02 -13.43
N VAL A 660 11.35 -29.17 -13.46
CA VAL A 660 10.05 -29.49 -14.09
C VAL A 660 9.96 -28.81 -15.45
N ASP A 661 10.03 -29.60 -16.52
CA ASP A 661 9.94 -29.12 -17.91
C ASP A 661 8.49 -28.95 -18.35
N LEU A 662 8.06 -27.70 -18.53
CA LEU A 662 6.73 -27.31 -18.99
C LEU A 662 6.77 -26.61 -20.35
N THR A 663 7.82 -26.84 -21.14
CA THR A 663 8.02 -26.21 -22.46
C THR A 663 6.79 -26.34 -23.35
N ASP A 664 6.19 -27.53 -23.40
CA ASP A 664 5.02 -27.84 -24.24
C ASP A 664 3.67 -27.51 -23.58
N ASN A 665 3.65 -27.10 -22.31
CA ASN A 665 2.43 -26.84 -21.53
C ASN A 665 2.49 -25.48 -20.79
N PRO A 666 2.45 -24.36 -21.54
CA PRO A 666 2.54 -23.00 -20.97
C PRO A 666 1.39 -22.64 -20.02
N GLU A 667 0.21 -23.26 -20.20
CA GLU A 667 -0.96 -23.03 -19.34
C GLU A 667 -0.70 -23.51 -17.91
N ILE A 668 -0.06 -24.67 -17.76
CA ILE A 668 0.34 -25.21 -16.45
C ILE A 668 1.37 -24.29 -15.82
N PHE A 669 2.36 -23.84 -16.61
CA PHE A 669 3.39 -22.91 -16.14
C PHE A 669 2.81 -21.59 -15.61
N GLY A 670 1.77 -21.06 -16.26
CA GLY A 670 1.06 -19.85 -15.81
C GLY A 670 0.19 -20.07 -14.56
N ALA A 671 -0.32 -21.28 -14.35
CA ALA A 671 -1.19 -21.62 -13.22
C ALA A 671 -0.46 -21.94 -11.90
N LEU A 672 0.87 -22.05 -11.92
CA LEU A 672 1.66 -22.32 -10.70
C LEU A 672 1.47 -21.20 -9.68
N GLN A 673 1.43 -21.58 -8.40
CA GLN A 673 1.35 -20.67 -7.26
C GLN A 673 2.43 -21.00 -6.24
N ALA A 674 2.70 -20.04 -5.35
CA ALA A 674 3.61 -20.25 -4.25
C ALA A 674 3.14 -21.43 -3.38
N GLY A 675 4.01 -22.43 -3.21
CA GLY A 675 3.66 -23.72 -2.64
C GLY A 675 4.86 -24.44 -2.02
N LYS A 676 4.60 -25.55 -1.34
CA LYS A 676 5.67 -26.37 -0.75
C LYS A 676 6.43 -27.14 -1.83
N SER A 677 7.67 -27.49 -1.56
CA SER A 677 8.42 -28.41 -2.41
C SER A 677 7.93 -29.85 -2.20
N PRO A 678 7.97 -30.71 -3.24
CA PRO A 678 7.56 -32.10 -3.11
C PRO A 678 8.51 -32.86 -2.18
N GLU A 679 8.03 -33.95 -1.58
CA GLU A 679 8.87 -34.89 -0.85
C GLU A 679 9.71 -35.73 -1.82
N VAL A 680 11.03 -35.76 -1.59
CA VAL A 680 12.01 -36.36 -2.51
C VAL A 680 12.92 -37.35 -1.80
N GLU A 681 13.37 -38.36 -2.54
CA GLU A 681 14.40 -39.30 -2.10
C GLU A 681 15.73 -38.94 -2.74
N LEU A 682 16.72 -38.56 -1.94
CA LEU A 682 18.05 -38.21 -2.41
C LEU A 682 18.99 -39.41 -2.31
N ASP A 683 20.04 -39.44 -3.13
CA ASP A 683 21.11 -40.43 -2.96
C ASP A 683 21.76 -40.23 -1.58
N PRO A 684 22.08 -41.30 -0.81
CA PRO A 684 22.46 -41.20 0.60
C PRO A 684 23.63 -40.24 0.89
N GLN A 685 24.56 -40.10 -0.05
CA GLN A 685 25.77 -39.28 0.08
C GLN A 685 25.50 -37.76 -0.03
N TRP A 686 24.28 -37.41 -0.42
CA TRP A 686 23.81 -36.06 -0.72
C TRP A 686 22.67 -35.60 0.19
N SER A 687 22.26 -36.44 1.16
CA SER A 687 21.27 -36.12 2.17
C SER A 687 21.95 -35.72 3.49
N PRO A 688 21.41 -34.77 4.28
CA PRO A 688 20.26 -33.91 3.97
C PRO A 688 20.62 -32.76 3.00
N SER A 689 19.62 -32.22 2.31
CA SER A 689 19.79 -31.12 1.36
C SER A 689 18.56 -30.21 1.33
N PHE A 690 18.76 -28.93 1.05
CA PHE A 690 17.68 -28.04 0.65
C PHE A 690 17.06 -28.54 -0.66
N VAL A 691 15.73 -28.49 -0.79
CA VAL A 691 15.02 -28.91 -2.01
C VAL A 691 14.13 -27.77 -2.51
N GLY A 692 14.46 -27.25 -3.70
CA GLY A 692 13.62 -26.31 -4.44
C GLY A 692 12.97 -26.95 -5.66
N CYS A 693 11.88 -26.38 -6.17
CA CYS A 693 11.28 -26.80 -7.43
C CYS A 693 11.47 -25.71 -8.49
N MET A 694 12.19 -26.03 -9.56
CA MET A 694 12.48 -25.14 -10.67
C MET A 694 11.62 -25.55 -11.87
N TYR A 695 10.59 -24.79 -12.15
CA TYR A 695 9.73 -24.95 -13.32
C TYR A 695 10.32 -24.14 -14.46
N TYR A 696 10.41 -24.70 -15.67
CA TYR A 696 11.02 -23.99 -16.78
C TYR A 696 10.37 -24.29 -18.13
N ARG A 697 10.59 -23.38 -19.07
CA ARG A 697 10.21 -23.47 -20.48
C ARG A 697 11.40 -23.07 -21.34
N VAL A 698 11.80 -23.94 -22.26
CA VAL A 698 12.83 -23.63 -23.26
C VAL A 698 12.17 -22.88 -24.42
N LEU A 699 12.68 -21.68 -24.71
CA LEU A 699 12.20 -20.84 -25.80
C LEU A 699 13.10 -21.02 -27.04
N ALA A 700 12.69 -20.44 -28.17
CA ALA A 700 13.48 -20.49 -29.41
C ALA A 700 14.91 -19.95 -29.19
N LYS A 701 15.89 -20.66 -29.75
CA LYS A 701 17.31 -20.24 -29.72
C LYS A 701 17.47 -18.92 -30.46
N SER A 702 18.27 -18.02 -29.88
CA SER A 702 18.70 -16.81 -30.58
C SER A 702 20.06 -17.10 -31.22
N GLU A 703 20.11 -16.99 -32.55
CA GLU A 703 21.33 -17.13 -33.34
C GLU A 703 21.57 -15.82 -34.09
N ALA A 704 22.48 -14.99 -33.59
CA ALA A 704 22.95 -13.81 -34.30
C ALA A 704 24.27 -14.11 -35.03
N PRO A 705 24.49 -13.62 -36.26
CA PRO A 705 25.73 -13.87 -37.00
C PRO A 705 26.97 -13.38 -36.22
N GLY A 706 27.85 -14.30 -35.83
CA GLY A 706 29.08 -13.98 -35.08
C GLY A 706 28.96 -14.04 -33.56
N GLU A 707 27.79 -14.33 -32.99
CA GLU A 707 27.57 -14.52 -31.55
C GLU A 707 27.29 -15.99 -31.22
N PRO A 708 27.66 -16.48 -30.00
CA PRO A 708 27.33 -17.84 -29.58
C PRO A 708 25.82 -18.02 -29.47
N ALA A 709 25.30 -19.18 -29.89
CA ALA A 709 23.87 -19.50 -29.78
C ALA A 709 23.42 -19.44 -28.31
N ILE A 710 22.43 -18.59 -28.02
CA ILE A 710 21.89 -18.40 -26.67
C ILE A 710 20.63 -19.24 -26.51
N HIS A 711 20.64 -20.14 -25.52
CA HIS A 711 19.48 -20.90 -25.11
C HIS A 711 18.61 -20.02 -24.21
N ASN A 712 17.48 -19.55 -24.74
CA ASN A 712 16.53 -18.73 -23.98
C ASN A 712 15.63 -19.63 -23.13
N VAL A 713 15.54 -19.34 -21.84
CA VAL A 713 14.72 -20.11 -20.90
C VAL A 713 13.89 -19.15 -20.06
N GLN A 714 12.61 -19.44 -19.90
CA GLN A 714 11.77 -18.79 -18.89
C GLN A 714 11.60 -19.75 -17.71
N ALA A 715 11.79 -19.27 -16.49
CA ALA A 715 11.78 -20.12 -15.30
C ALA A 715 11.05 -19.50 -14.11
N ARG A 716 10.59 -20.36 -13.20
CA ARG A 716 9.99 -20.02 -11.90
C ARG A 716 10.56 -20.95 -10.83
N MET A 717 11.08 -20.39 -9.75
CA MET A 717 11.58 -21.17 -8.61
C MET A 717 10.62 -21.03 -7.43
N ILE A 718 10.09 -22.16 -6.96
CA ILE A 718 9.13 -22.21 -5.87
C ILE A 718 9.63 -23.16 -4.78
N SER A 719 9.67 -22.68 -3.56
CA SER A 719 10.07 -23.46 -2.39
C SER A 719 9.48 -22.88 -1.11
N HIS A 720 9.24 -23.73 -0.10
CA HIS A 720 8.77 -23.32 1.24
C HIS A 720 7.53 -22.40 1.28
N GLY A 721 6.65 -22.47 0.28
CA GLY A 721 5.45 -21.63 0.19
C GLY A 721 5.68 -20.25 -0.40
N ILE A 722 6.87 -19.98 -0.95
CA ILE A 722 7.28 -18.69 -1.53
C ILE A 722 7.82 -18.93 -2.96
N GLU A 723 7.58 -17.98 -3.86
CA GLU A 723 8.23 -17.93 -5.17
C GLU A 723 9.39 -16.92 -5.13
N ASP A 724 10.56 -17.33 -5.63
CA ASP A 724 11.76 -16.49 -5.64
C ASP A 724 11.89 -15.75 -6.99
N PRO A 725 12.08 -14.42 -7.00
CA PRO A 725 12.25 -13.64 -8.23
C PRO A 725 13.44 -14.04 -9.09
N GLY A 726 14.55 -14.50 -8.50
CA GLY A 726 15.78 -14.79 -9.26
C GLY A 726 16.78 -15.68 -8.53
N THR A 727 16.83 -16.95 -8.92
CA THR A 727 17.58 -17.99 -8.20
C THR A 727 18.81 -18.44 -8.98
N GLY A 728 19.93 -17.73 -8.84
CA GLY A 728 21.15 -18.02 -9.60
C GLY A 728 21.66 -19.46 -9.48
N SER A 729 21.53 -20.10 -8.30
CA SER A 729 21.94 -21.50 -8.08
C SER A 729 21.05 -22.50 -8.82
N ALA A 730 19.73 -22.31 -8.81
CA ALA A 730 18.78 -23.14 -9.56
C ALA A 730 18.99 -22.99 -11.08
N CYS A 731 19.23 -21.76 -11.54
CA CYS A 731 19.60 -21.47 -12.93
C CYS A 731 20.87 -22.22 -13.35
N CYS A 732 21.90 -22.22 -12.51
CA CYS A 732 23.14 -22.97 -12.78
C CYS A 732 22.89 -24.48 -12.85
N ALA A 733 22.10 -25.03 -11.93
CA ALA A 733 21.73 -26.44 -11.91
C ALA A 733 20.97 -26.84 -13.19
N LEU A 734 19.99 -26.03 -13.59
CA LEU A 734 19.22 -26.23 -14.83
C LEU A 734 20.12 -26.18 -16.07
N SER A 735 20.99 -25.17 -16.19
CA SER A 735 21.91 -25.03 -17.32
C SER A 735 22.89 -26.20 -17.42
N CYS A 736 23.40 -26.72 -16.29
CA CYS A 736 24.23 -27.92 -16.27
C CYS A 736 23.46 -29.13 -16.78
N TYR A 737 22.25 -29.35 -16.28
CA TYR A 737 21.40 -30.46 -16.71
C TYR A 737 21.07 -30.42 -18.21
N LEU A 738 20.65 -29.25 -18.72
CA LEU A 738 20.38 -29.06 -20.15
C LEU A 738 21.64 -29.23 -21.00
N SER A 739 22.80 -28.82 -20.49
CA SER A 739 24.07 -28.95 -21.22
C SER A 739 24.48 -30.41 -21.44
N LEU A 740 24.24 -31.28 -20.46
CA LEU A 740 24.54 -32.71 -20.53
C LEU A 740 23.50 -33.47 -21.38
N ASN A 741 22.22 -33.12 -21.26
CA ASN A 741 21.11 -33.86 -21.88
C ASN A 741 20.62 -33.30 -23.23
N ALA A 742 21.14 -32.16 -23.69
CA ALA A 742 20.83 -31.67 -25.04
C ALA A 742 21.35 -32.63 -26.13
N PRO A 743 20.56 -32.87 -27.20
CA PRO A 743 20.99 -33.66 -28.35
C PRO A 743 22.30 -33.09 -28.92
N SER A 744 23.26 -33.94 -29.26
CA SER A 744 24.51 -33.51 -29.91
C SER A 744 24.19 -32.89 -31.29
N GLU A 745 24.47 -31.60 -31.46
CA GLU A 745 24.30 -30.91 -32.74
C GLU A 745 25.27 -31.47 -33.78
N LYS A 746 24.75 -32.01 -34.90
CA LYS A 746 25.57 -32.30 -36.08
C LYS A 746 26.06 -30.96 -36.64
N ARG A 747 27.38 -30.76 -36.67
CA ARG A 747 27.99 -29.57 -37.29
C ARG A 747 27.54 -29.43 -38.75
N PRO A 748 27.25 -28.21 -39.23
CA PRO A 748 26.99 -27.97 -40.63
C PRO A 748 28.32 -27.99 -41.40
N SER A 749 28.76 -29.17 -41.83
CA SER A 749 29.88 -29.26 -42.79
C SER A 749 29.75 -30.36 -43.83
N ASP A 750 28.57 -30.94 -44.06
CA ASP A 750 28.47 -32.11 -44.95
C ASP A 750 27.28 -32.13 -45.92
N GLN A 751 26.76 -30.97 -46.33
CA GLN A 751 25.77 -30.93 -47.41
C GLN A 751 26.09 -29.85 -48.46
N THR A 752 26.33 -30.34 -49.67
CA THR A 752 26.22 -29.67 -50.98
C THR A 752 27.38 -28.79 -51.47
N LYS A 753 28.45 -29.44 -51.96
CA LYS A 753 29.23 -28.89 -53.10
C LYS A 753 28.46 -29.15 -54.39
N LYS A 754 27.89 -28.09 -54.99
CA LYS A 754 27.61 -28.02 -56.44
C LYS A 754 28.57 -26.99 -57.05
N PRO A 755 29.19 -27.27 -58.21
CA PRO A 755 30.30 -26.46 -58.72
C PRO A 755 29.78 -25.33 -59.60
N THR A 756 30.24 -24.11 -59.37
CA THR A 756 30.20 -23.04 -60.38
C THR A 756 31.58 -22.39 -60.52
N LYS A 757 31.85 -22.06 -61.78
CA LYS A 757 33.16 -21.91 -62.42
C LYS A 757 33.86 -20.58 -62.11
N ALA A 758 35.17 -20.67 -62.31
CA ALA A 758 36.23 -19.67 -62.29
C ALA A 758 36.02 -18.33 -63.00
N SER A 759 36.69 -17.30 -62.47
CA SER A 759 37.63 -16.41 -63.18
C SER A 759 38.59 -15.81 -62.14
N ALA A 760 39.85 -16.28 -62.00
CA ALA A 760 41.07 -15.80 -62.70
C ALA A 760 41.26 -14.27 -62.60
N ALA A 761 42.36 -13.63 -62.21
CA ALA A 761 43.73 -13.90 -61.70
C ALA A 761 44.33 -12.47 -61.42
N PRO A 762 45.63 -12.19 -61.16
CA PRO A 762 46.78 -13.04 -60.86
C PRO A 762 47.65 -12.57 -59.67
N SER A 763 48.58 -13.47 -59.35
CA SER A 763 49.73 -13.48 -58.43
C SER A 763 50.85 -12.47 -58.68
N THR A 764 51.60 -12.16 -57.63
CA THR A 764 53.08 -12.18 -57.54
C THR A 764 53.42 -12.46 -56.05
N GLY A 765 54.29 -13.37 -55.60
CA GLY A 765 55.32 -14.21 -56.21
C GLY A 765 56.69 -13.84 -55.62
N ALA A 766 57.17 -14.54 -54.58
CA ALA A 766 58.59 -14.81 -54.32
C ALA A 766 58.79 -15.74 -53.10
N GLU A 767 59.80 -16.59 -53.22
CA GLU A 767 60.02 -17.86 -52.51
C GLU A 767 61.09 -17.80 -51.39
N ALA A 768 60.96 -18.79 -50.50
CA ALA A 768 61.99 -19.74 -50.02
C ALA A 768 62.90 -19.49 -48.80
N THR A 769 63.07 -20.64 -48.12
CA THR A 769 64.08 -21.10 -47.14
C THR A 769 63.87 -20.61 -45.70
N GLY A 770 63.90 -21.42 -44.65
CA GLY A 770 64.30 -22.82 -44.49
C GLY A 770 64.90 -22.97 -43.09
N GLU A 771 64.07 -23.20 -42.07
CA GLU A 771 64.53 -23.58 -40.72
C GLU A 771 63.52 -24.57 -40.12
N SER A 772 63.51 -25.76 -40.73
CA SER A 772 62.76 -26.93 -40.28
C SER A 772 63.65 -27.79 -39.41
N ASP A 773 63.53 -27.69 -38.08
CA ASP A 773 63.92 -28.78 -37.17
C ASP A 773 63.38 -28.66 -35.72
N LEU A 774 62.70 -27.55 -35.37
CA LEU A 774 61.99 -27.41 -34.09
C LEU A 774 60.49 -27.73 -34.18
N VAL A 775 59.90 -27.69 -35.39
CA VAL A 775 58.46 -27.94 -35.60
C VAL A 775 58.12 -29.43 -35.57
N LYS A 776 59.04 -30.31 -36.01
CA LYS A 776 58.80 -31.76 -36.00
C LYS A 776 58.80 -32.39 -34.60
N LYS A 777 59.44 -31.76 -33.61
CA LYS A 777 59.36 -32.20 -32.20
C LYS A 777 58.11 -31.72 -31.47
N ALA A 778 57.34 -30.79 -32.04
CA ALA A 778 56.06 -30.35 -31.50
C ALA A 778 54.87 -31.21 -32.00
N GLU A 779 55.06 -31.98 -33.08
CA GLU A 779 54.00 -32.83 -33.64
C GLU A 779 53.84 -34.18 -32.92
N ASP A 780 54.88 -34.67 -32.22
CA ASP A 780 54.85 -35.95 -31.49
C ASP A 780 54.29 -35.86 -30.04
N LEU A 781 53.81 -34.69 -29.61
CA LEU A 781 53.14 -34.50 -28.30
C LEU A 781 51.64 -34.24 -28.38
N LYS A 782 51.01 -34.42 -29.56
CA LYS A 782 49.54 -34.41 -29.70
C LYS A 782 48.93 -35.73 -29.20
N LEU A 783 48.99 -35.95 -27.89
CA LEU A 783 48.15 -36.90 -27.16
C LEU A 783 47.03 -36.13 -26.46
N GLY A 784 45.86 -36.11 -27.10
CA GLY A 784 44.55 -36.02 -26.42
C GLY A 784 44.06 -34.63 -25.97
N GLU A 785 43.95 -33.64 -26.86
CA GLU A 785 43.14 -32.45 -26.55
C GLU A 785 41.65 -32.82 -26.52
N THR A 786 41.13 -32.99 -25.31
CA THR A 786 39.71 -33.20 -25.03
C THR A 786 38.95 -31.92 -25.37
N LYS A 787 38.02 -32.01 -26.31
CA LYS A 787 37.30 -30.86 -26.87
C LYS A 787 36.27 -30.35 -25.85
N THR A 788 36.55 -29.19 -25.26
CA THR A 788 35.62 -28.49 -24.36
C THR A 788 34.68 -27.60 -25.17
N GLU A 789 33.39 -27.71 -24.93
CA GLU A 789 32.32 -26.95 -25.60
C GLU A 789 31.67 -26.01 -24.58
N ARG A 790 31.54 -24.72 -24.91
CA ARG A 790 30.84 -23.74 -24.09
C ARG A 790 29.40 -23.57 -24.54
N LYS A 791 28.45 -23.69 -23.61
CA LYS A 791 27.02 -23.45 -23.82
C LYS A 791 26.57 -22.23 -23.02
N VAL A 792 25.77 -21.36 -23.64
CA VAL A 792 25.27 -20.11 -23.04
C VAL A 792 23.75 -20.16 -22.90
N PHE A 793 23.26 -19.81 -21.72
CA PHE A 793 21.85 -19.77 -21.37
C PHE A 793 21.46 -18.36 -20.91
N GLY A 794 20.45 -17.78 -21.55
CA GLY A 794 19.77 -16.57 -21.11
C GLY A 794 18.47 -16.96 -20.40
N ILE A 795 18.42 -16.76 -19.08
CA ILE A 795 17.31 -17.21 -18.25
C ILE A 795 16.54 -15.98 -17.73
N GLN A 796 15.24 -15.95 -17.98
CA GLN A 796 14.31 -14.98 -17.42
C GLN A 796 13.51 -15.63 -16.28
N GLN A 797 13.56 -15.03 -15.09
CA GLN A 797 12.84 -15.48 -13.91
C GLN A 797 12.08 -14.32 -13.25
N GLY A 798 11.00 -14.60 -12.53
CA GLY A 798 10.25 -13.60 -11.76
C GLY A 798 9.35 -12.69 -12.60
N ALA A 799 9.15 -13.00 -13.88
CA ALA A 799 8.25 -12.27 -14.78
C ALA A 799 6.80 -12.29 -14.25
N GLU A 800 6.35 -13.45 -13.76
CA GLU A 800 5.02 -13.69 -13.20
C GLU A 800 4.80 -12.94 -11.88
N MET A 801 5.89 -12.59 -11.18
CA MET A 801 5.87 -11.79 -9.95
C MET A 801 5.96 -10.28 -10.22
N GLY A 802 6.13 -9.86 -11.48
CA GLY A 802 6.45 -8.47 -11.82
C GLY A 802 7.83 -8.00 -11.35
N ARG A 803 8.75 -8.95 -11.11
CA ARG A 803 10.15 -8.73 -10.69
C ARG A 803 11.11 -9.47 -11.61
N LEU A 804 11.17 -9.03 -12.86
CA LEU A 804 11.96 -9.69 -13.90
C LEU A 804 13.46 -9.67 -13.55
N CYS A 805 14.03 -10.87 -13.47
CA CYS A 805 15.46 -11.14 -13.37
C CYS A 805 15.97 -11.69 -14.71
N THR A 806 17.06 -11.12 -15.22
CA THR A 806 17.80 -11.67 -16.38
C THR A 806 19.13 -12.23 -15.90
N ILE A 807 19.26 -13.56 -16.02
CA ILE A 807 20.39 -14.33 -15.52
C ILE A 807 21.09 -14.98 -16.71
N ALA A 808 22.40 -14.82 -16.82
CA ALA A 808 23.18 -15.47 -17.85
C ALA A 808 24.10 -16.53 -17.24
N VAL A 809 24.04 -17.75 -17.75
CA VAL A 809 24.85 -18.88 -17.30
C VAL A 809 25.65 -19.44 -18.47
N GLU A 810 26.96 -19.53 -18.30
CA GLU A 810 27.86 -20.21 -19.23
C GLU A 810 28.32 -21.53 -18.61
N VAL A 811 28.24 -22.62 -19.37
CA VAL A 811 28.61 -23.96 -18.93
C VAL A 811 29.63 -24.54 -19.90
N ASP A 812 30.82 -24.88 -19.38
CA ASP A 812 31.88 -25.54 -20.14
C ASP A 812 31.76 -27.05 -19.95
N VAL A 813 31.44 -27.77 -21.03
CA VAL A 813 31.26 -29.22 -21.07
C VAL A 813 32.47 -29.87 -21.73
N LYS A 814 33.12 -30.79 -21.02
CA LYS A 814 34.18 -31.63 -21.57
C LYS A 814 33.56 -32.92 -22.11
N ASN A 815 33.90 -33.23 -23.36
CA ASN A 815 33.59 -34.53 -23.94
C ASN A 815 34.77 -35.48 -23.68
N GLU A 816 34.54 -36.51 -22.87
CA GLU A 816 35.51 -37.57 -22.60
C GLU A 816 35.57 -38.54 -23.79
N ALA A 817 36.69 -39.24 -23.93
CA ALA A 817 36.96 -40.09 -25.10
C ALA A 817 36.00 -41.28 -25.23
N ASP A 818 35.30 -41.63 -24.16
CA ASP A 818 34.26 -42.66 -24.07
C ASP A 818 32.85 -42.16 -24.46
N GLY A 819 32.72 -40.88 -24.84
CA GLY A 819 31.45 -40.24 -25.16
C GLY A 819 30.71 -39.69 -23.94
N LYS A 820 31.25 -39.83 -22.73
CA LYS A 820 30.69 -39.26 -21.51
C LYS A 820 30.93 -37.75 -21.48
N LYS A 821 29.92 -36.99 -21.06
CA LYS A 821 30.00 -35.53 -20.91
C LYS A 821 30.17 -35.19 -19.42
N SER A 822 31.11 -34.31 -19.11
CA SER A 822 31.32 -33.80 -17.75
C SER A 822 31.36 -32.27 -17.72
N ILE A 823 30.83 -31.69 -16.65
CA ILE A 823 30.86 -30.24 -16.43
C ILE A 823 32.22 -29.87 -15.84
N THR A 824 32.93 -28.93 -16.49
CA THR A 824 34.26 -28.49 -16.04
C THR A 824 34.24 -27.12 -15.38
N ASN A 825 33.37 -26.23 -15.85
CA ASN A 825 33.26 -24.88 -15.32
C ASN A 825 31.85 -24.33 -15.54
N VAL A 826 31.39 -23.52 -14.59
CA VAL A 826 30.09 -22.86 -14.63
C VAL A 826 30.28 -21.41 -14.21
N VAL A 827 29.89 -20.49 -15.08
CA VAL A 827 29.98 -19.04 -14.82
C VAL A 827 28.58 -18.47 -14.77
N LEU A 828 28.23 -17.90 -13.62
CA LEU A 828 26.99 -17.16 -13.42
C LEU A 828 27.28 -15.67 -13.60
N SER A 829 26.44 -14.96 -14.34
CA SER A 829 26.61 -13.53 -14.57
C SER A 829 25.30 -12.76 -14.53
N GLY A 830 25.40 -11.48 -14.15
CA GLY A 830 24.25 -10.63 -13.93
C GLY A 830 24.59 -9.15 -13.74
N ARG A 831 23.59 -8.31 -13.98
CA ARG A 831 23.60 -6.88 -13.63
C ARG A 831 23.01 -6.67 -12.25
N ALA A 832 23.37 -5.59 -11.57
CA ALA A 832 22.72 -5.19 -10.33
C ALA A 832 22.61 -3.66 -10.29
N ASN A 833 21.64 -3.16 -9.52
CA ASN A 833 21.43 -1.74 -9.30
C ASN A 833 21.33 -1.47 -7.79
N MET A 834 22.14 -0.53 -7.29
CA MET A 834 22.12 -0.13 -5.89
C MET A 834 21.07 0.95 -5.68
N MET A 835 20.17 0.73 -4.72
CA MET A 835 18.99 1.57 -4.54
C MET A 835 19.08 2.47 -3.32
N LEU A 836 19.48 1.89 -2.20
CA LEU A 836 19.52 2.58 -0.92
C LEU A 836 20.85 2.29 -0.23
N LYS A 837 21.42 3.32 0.38
CA LYS A 837 22.55 3.22 1.30
C LYS A 837 22.09 3.77 2.65
N GLY A 838 22.41 3.06 3.71
CA GLY A 838 22.12 3.46 5.08
C GLY A 838 23.26 3.04 6.00
N GLU A 839 23.22 3.46 7.25
CA GLU A 839 24.16 3.01 8.27
C GLU A 839 23.38 2.18 9.28
N LEU A 840 23.87 0.98 9.61
CA LEU A 840 23.24 0.15 10.64
C LEU A 840 23.66 0.69 12.00
N ILE A 841 22.71 1.32 12.68
CA ILE A 841 22.93 1.99 13.95
C ILE A 841 22.69 1.00 15.09
N GLY A 842 23.76 0.61 15.81
CA GLY A 842 23.69 -0.17 17.05
C GLY A 842 24.95 -0.99 17.34
N ASN A 843 25.40 -1.00 18.61
CA ASN A 843 26.33 -2.02 19.12
C ASN A 843 25.57 -3.35 19.32
#